data_AF-A0AAU4ARG8-F1
#
_entry.id   AF-A0AAU4ARG8-F1
#
_cell.length_a   1.000
_cell.length_b   1.000
_cell.length_c   1.000
_cell.angle_alpha   90.00
_cell.angle_beta   90.00
_cell.angle_gamma   90.00
#
_symmetry.space_group_name_H-M   'P 1'
#
loop_
_entity.id
_entity.type
_entity.pdbx_description
1 polymer ?
#
loop_
_entity_poly.entity_id
_entity_poly.type
_entity_poly.pdbx_seq_one_letter_code
_entity_poly.pdbx_strand_id
1 'polypeptide(L)'
;MSHPATLSWSLADRPWIRCVGLDGRAHLLSLLDALERCGQIRLAAPDPLVRIATARLLLAVAYSAGCAPAGFDDYLRQIRRGVDLAPVTGWIHANADQLDLFHPEYPFFQDAGMRDLAGQREATVPVHFLDLTAARTGQLLHDHRHRYNGQPLPTSRAVELLLVQQLWAKGGRIPTKSTLYGRGSEVAGGSTAAASLLWLPETILAELLAWRLTPLACPVGTATWSYRPRPEDDQGRHGTPTGESDALTWMSRRILLHPQASDGGQVAVTQLAAGWRIQPGETPLTRRPGMSDVAEAIGGKPLWASAVTSDTDLAPLAEAWWAAGPGSWAATARQAAEDLGHQPDLTAAGIAAPANAGYTCTRQVFAPGHLMADPELRDAADTVMVFRRRAHGAAPDPDTATTAAGLLRRELGTKLPPGFGSDFLHDPAFRAAPRRHREAALLASARPLQDPDPVRRGRRLAVLEDAVRTADIAPSAAVAPVSAVPAAVGQQELFQVSEHGTVVLPVMSQAPADELGIASPALTGYAARDLFVTKETAALDAAKPRRHRRSGPVPDGELEMPARERRLAMLLGAWAHTSRMSATLRDLAFWLALPDPDIPACRLVTDPFPAEQHDAAATTAALFALHRRHNRSAPVHGSVPVPWLMRQVHGPAHRATTAALVTMVRSPTIAAMRPLLAAQIRSAANAGAAPSWGQLFGDLAHWDGPAVRERWTQLYFGRRSVPRHLSATDSRDQEAPTP
;
A
#
# COMPACT_ATOMS: atom_id res chain seq x y z
N MET A 1 -8.34 42.83 32.53
CA MET A 1 -7.52 41.72 32.00
C MET A 1 -8.00 41.48 30.59
N SER A 2 -7.25 41.92 29.59
CA SER A 2 -7.60 41.75 28.18
C SER A 2 -7.51 40.27 27.83
N HIS A 3 -8.61 39.65 27.37
CA HIS A 3 -8.56 38.32 26.78
C HIS A 3 -7.52 38.35 25.65
N PRO A 4 -6.54 37.42 25.61
CA PRO A 4 -5.66 37.33 24.45
C PRO A 4 -6.55 37.09 23.24
N ALA A 5 -6.33 37.87 22.16
CA ALA A 5 -7.09 37.72 20.92
C ALA A 5 -7.06 36.24 20.51
N THR A 6 -8.23 35.61 20.47
CA THR A 6 -8.37 34.20 20.15
C THR A 6 -7.91 34.03 18.71
N LEU A 7 -6.83 33.27 18.50
CA LEU A 7 -6.35 32.96 17.17
C LEU A 7 -7.45 32.23 16.40
N SER A 8 -7.81 32.74 15.22
CA SER A 8 -8.87 32.20 14.38
C SER A 8 -8.42 32.12 12.93
N TRP A 9 -8.72 30.98 12.27
CA TRP A 9 -8.47 30.77 10.85
C TRP A 9 -9.60 29.92 10.29
N SER A 10 -10.63 30.56 9.71
CA SER A 10 -11.82 29.87 9.21
C SER A 10 -11.64 29.38 7.76
N LEU A 11 -12.02 28.13 7.51
CA LEU A 11 -12.06 27.58 6.15
C LEU A 11 -13.17 28.23 5.30
N ALA A 12 -14.14 28.90 5.94
CA ALA A 12 -15.24 29.58 5.28
C ALA A 12 -14.76 30.74 4.39
N ASP A 13 -13.81 31.54 4.90
CA ASP A 13 -13.36 32.81 4.31
C ASP A 13 -11.87 32.83 3.94
N ARG A 14 -11.03 31.98 4.55
CA ARG A 14 -9.61 31.92 4.21
C ARG A 14 -9.36 31.07 2.97
N PRO A 15 -8.49 31.51 2.05
CA PRO A 15 -8.21 30.77 0.82
C PRO A 15 -7.35 29.54 1.08
N TRP A 16 -7.81 28.37 0.63
CA TRP A 16 -7.09 27.10 0.77
C TRP A 16 -7.41 26.07 -0.33
N ILE A 17 -8.55 26.20 -1.01
CA ILE A 17 -8.98 25.30 -2.07
C ILE A 17 -8.28 25.70 -3.37
N ARG A 18 -7.54 24.76 -3.96
CA ARG A 18 -6.85 24.97 -5.24
C ARG A 18 -7.79 24.69 -6.40
N CYS A 19 -8.00 25.72 -7.21
CA CYS A 19 -8.86 25.67 -8.38
C CYS A 19 -8.13 26.19 -9.63
N VAL A 20 -8.67 25.85 -10.80
CA VAL A 20 -8.32 26.48 -12.07
C VAL A 20 -9.59 27.04 -12.70
N GLY A 21 -9.55 28.29 -13.17
CA GLY A 21 -10.64 28.91 -13.91
C GLY A 21 -10.78 28.32 -15.30
N LEU A 22 -11.91 28.56 -15.96
CA LEU A 22 -12.09 28.22 -17.39
C LEU A 22 -11.11 28.98 -18.31
N ASP A 23 -10.54 30.09 -17.83
CA ASP A 23 -9.46 30.84 -18.48
C ASP A 23 -8.07 30.20 -18.28
N GLY A 24 -7.98 29.08 -17.58
CA GLY A 24 -6.74 28.38 -17.26
C GLY A 24 -5.94 28.97 -16.10
N ARG A 25 -6.41 30.04 -15.44
CA ARG A 25 -5.68 30.66 -14.32
C ARG A 25 -5.88 29.88 -13.03
N ALA A 26 -4.79 29.69 -12.29
CA ALA A 26 -4.83 29.06 -10.97
C ALA A 26 -5.39 30.03 -9.92
N HIS A 27 -6.26 29.53 -9.06
CA HIS A 27 -6.87 30.26 -7.95
C HIS A 27 -6.69 29.49 -6.64
N LEU A 28 -6.52 30.24 -5.56
CA LEU A 28 -6.64 29.73 -4.19
C LEU A 28 -7.86 30.40 -3.55
N LEU A 29 -8.89 29.62 -3.25
CA LEU A 29 -10.22 30.11 -2.86
C LEU A 29 -10.63 29.59 -1.48
N SER A 30 -11.50 30.31 -0.79
CA SER A 30 -12.17 29.85 0.41
C SER A 30 -13.31 28.87 0.08
N LEU A 31 -13.98 28.29 1.09
CA LEU A 31 -15.19 27.49 0.84
C LEU A 31 -16.30 28.32 0.19
N LEU A 32 -16.54 29.55 0.67
CA LEU A 32 -17.58 30.43 0.15
C LEU A 32 -17.26 30.86 -1.29
N ASP A 33 -16.04 31.33 -1.55
CA ASP A 33 -15.62 31.76 -2.90
C ASP A 33 -15.69 30.61 -3.91
N ALA A 34 -15.33 29.39 -3.50
CA ALA A 34 -15.39 28.22 -4.37
C ALA A 34 -16.83 27.84 -4.74
N LEU A 35 -17.77 27.95 -3.81
CA LEU A 35 -19.20 27.70 -4.07
C LEU A 35 -19.82 28.80 -4.92
N GLU A 36 -19.48 30.07 -4.68
CA GLU A 36 -19.96 31.19 -5.50
C GLU A 36 -19.49 31.07 -6.96
N ARG A 37 -18.23 30.66 -7.16
CA ARG A 37 -17.62 30.54 -8.49
C ARG A 37 -17.70 29.14 -9.08
N CYS A 38 -18.48 28.22 -8.49
CA CYS A 38 -18.44 26.79 -8.82
C CYS A 38 -18.72 26.47 -10.30
N GLY A 39 -19.49 27.34 -11.00
CA GLY A 39 -19.78 27.20 -12.42
C GLY A 39 -18.63 27.60 -13.36
N GLN A 40 -17.55 28.16 -12.83
CA GLN A 40 -16.45 28.76 -13.62
C GLN A 40 -15.07 28.20 -13.25
N ILE A 41 -15.02 27.22 -12.35
CA ILE A 41 -13.78 26.67 -11.82
C ILE A 41 -13.81 25.15 -11.79
N ARG A 42 -12.64 24.52 -11.88
CA ARG A 42 -12.42 23.10 -11.63
C ARG A 42 -11.51 22.93 -10.42
N LEU A 43 -11.68 21.87 -9.64
CA LEU A 43 -10.70 21.52 -8.60
C LEU A 43 -9.39 21.12 -9.27
N ALA A 44 -8.28 21.71 -8.83
CA ALA A 44 -6.99 21.61 -9.53
C ALA A 44 -5.82 21.37 -8.56
N ALA A 45 -6.08 20.79 -7.40
CA ALA A 45 -5.00 20.34 -6.52
C ALA A 45 -4.09 19.34 -7.28
N PRO A 46 -2.76 19.58 -7.35
CA PRO A 46 -1.82 18.70 -8.06
C PRO A 46 -1.79 17.28 -7.48
N ASP A 47 -1.97 17.16 -6.16
CA ASP A 47 -2.12 15.87 -5.49
C ASP A 47 -3.59 15.40 -5.61
N PRO A 48 -3.88 14.29 -6.31
CA PRO A 48 -5.24 13.82 -6.48
C PRO A 48 -5.86 13.33 -5.16
N LEU A 49 -5.05 12.97 -4.14
CA LEU A 49 -5.56 12.64 -2.81
C LEU A 49 -6.22 13.86 -2.15
N VAL A 50 -5.59 15.04 -2.30
CA VAL A 50 -6.13 16.32 -1.83
C VAL A 50 -7.40 16.66 -2.62
N ARG A 51 -7.36 16.52 -3.95
CA ARG A 51 -8.50 16.84 -4.83
C ARG A 51 -9.77 16.08 -4.43
N ILE A 52 -9.66 14.76 -4.22
CA ILE A 52 -10.79 13.92 -3.79
C ILE A 52 -11.21 14.23 -2.34
N ALA A 53 -10.26 14.49 -1.43
CA ALA A 53 -10.59 14.84 -0.05
C ALA A 53 -11.37 16.15 0.04
N THR A 54 -10.98 17.16 -0.75
CA THR A 54 -11.71 18.43 -0.87
C THR A 54 -13.10 18.22 -1.46
N ALA A 55 -13.24 17.43 -2.52
CA ALA A 55 -14.54 17.12 -3.10
C ALA A 55 -15.48 16.45 -2.06
N ARG A 56 -14.96 15.48 -1.28
CA ARG A 56 -15.74 14.83 -0.22
C ARG A 56 -16.11 15.75 0.93
N LEU A 57 -15.25 16.72 1.28
CA LEU A 57 -15.60 17.75 2.25
C LEU A 57 -16.78 18.60 1.74
N LEU A 58 -16.73 19.06 0.49
CA LEU A 58 -17.83 19.83 -0.12
C LEU A 58 -19.14 19.02 -0.15
N LEU A 59 -19.07 17.72 -0.44
CA LEU A 59 -20.23 16.83 -0.35
C LEU A 59 -20.76 16.69 1.08
N ALA A 60 -19.89 16.55 2.08
CA ALA A 60 -20.31 16.47 3.48
C ALA A 60 -21.05 17.74 3.93
N VAL A 61 -20.52 18.91 3.54
CA VAL A 61 -21.16 20.21 3.81
C VAL A 61 -22.52 20.29 3.10
N ALA A 62 -22.59 19.93 1.82
CA ALA A 62 -23.83 19.95 1.05
C ALA A 62 -24.89 18.97 1.59
N TYR A 63 -24.51 17.75 1.96
CA TYR A 63 -25.43 16.81 2.60
C TYR A 63 -25.92 17.34 3.96
N SER A 64 -25.03 17.95 4.75
CA SER A 64 -25.40 18.56 6.03
C SER A 64 -26.33 19.78 5.87
N ALA A 65 -26.25 20.46 4.73
CA ALA A 65 -27.16 21.55 4.35
C ALA A 65 -28.49 21.07 3.77
N GLY A 66 -28.70 19.76 3.63
CA GLY A 66 -29.94 19.18 3.11
C GLY A 66 -30.03 19.09 1.59
N CYS A 67 -28.91 19.20 0.86
CA CYS A 67 -28.88 19.16 -0.61
C CYS A 67 -28.92 17.74 -1.20
N ALA A 68 -29.31 16.71 -0.44
CA ALA A 68 -29.47 15.36 -0.98
C ALA A 68 -30.72 15.32 -1.90
N PRO A 69 -30.62 14.79 -3.14
CA PRO A 69 -31.81 14.54 -3.95
C PRO A 69 -32.75 13.55 -3.25
N ALA A 70 -34.06 13.80 -3.27
CA ALA A 70 -35.03 12.93 -2.62
C ALA A 70 -35.20 11.58 -3.34
N GLY A 71 -34.85 11.53 -4.63
CA GLY A 71 -34.92 10.34 -5.46
C GLY A 71 -34.20 10.51 -6.80
N PHE A 72 -34.25 9.49 -7.63
CA PHE A 72 -33.53 9.46 -8.90
C PHE A 72 -33.99 10.54 -9.89
N ASP A 73 -35.29 10.85 -9.95
CA ASP A 73 -35.80 11.94 -10.80
C ASP A 73 -35.27 13.33 -10.39
N ASP A 74 -35.15 13.58 -9.09
CA ASP A 74 -34.53 14.81 -8.58
C ASP A 74 -33.05 14.87 -8.92
N TYR A 75 -32.36 13.72 -8.83
CA TYR A 75 -30.96 13.61 -9.23
C TYR A 75 -30.76 13.91 -10.73
N LEU A 76 -31.62 13.40 -11.61
CA LEU A 76 -31.60 13.76 -13.04
C LEU A 76 -31.87 15.25 -13.27
N ARG A 77 -32.86 15.83 -12.56
CA ARG A 77 -33.14 17.27 -12.64
C ARG A 77 -31.94 18.10 -12.20
N GLN A 78 -31.27 17.69 -11.12
CA GLN A 78 -30.09 18.33 -10.58
C GLN A 78 -28.93 18.30 -11.58
N ILE A 79 -28.65 17.18 -12.23
CA ILE A 79 -27.58 17.13 -13.25
C ILE A 79 -27.91 18.06 -14.42
N ARG A 80 -29.17 18.08 -14.89
CA ARG A 80 -29.58 18.93 -16.03
C ARG A 80 -29.58 20.43 -15.70
N ARG A 81 -29.97 20.81 -14.49
CA ARG A 81 -30.24 22.21 -14.10
C ARG A 81 -29.18 22.82 -13.19
N GLY A 82 -28.30 22.01 -12.61
CA GLY A 82 -27.40 22.38 -11.53
C GLY A 82 -27.98 22.12 -10.13
N VAL A 83 -27.11 22.18 -9.13
CA VAL A 83 -27.46 22.07 -7.70
C VAL A 83 -27.79 23.47 -7.17
N ASP A 84 -28.87 23.60 -6.38
CA ASP A 84 -29.08 24.81 -5.58
C ASP A 84 -28.13 24.79 -4.37
N LEU A 85 -27.13 25.68 -4.39
CA LEU A 85 -26.09 25.80 -3.37
C LEU A 85 -26.37 26.92 -2.35
N ALA A 86 -27.51 27.62 -2.44
CA ALA A 86 -27.89 28.62 -1.45
C ALA A 86 -28.00 28.02 -0.02
N PRO A 87 -28.59 26.82 0.18
CA PRO A 87 -28.61 26.17 1.50
C PRO A 87 -27.21 25.88 2.04
N VAL A 88 -26.27 25.50 1.16
CA VAL A 88 -24.87 25.20 1.51
C VAL A 88 -24.17 26.45 2.05
N THR A 89 -24.36 27.58 1.37
CA THR A 89 -23.82 28.88 1.79
C THR A 89 -24.39 29.32 3.14
N GLY A 90 -25.72 29.19 3.31
CA GLY A 90 -26.38 29.47 4.58
C GLY A 90 -25.88 28.57 5.72
N TRP A 91 -25.66 27.29 5.44
CA TRP A 91 -25.09 26.34 6.40
C TRP A 91 -23.67 26.73 6.81
N ILE A 92 -22.81 27.12 5.87
CA ILE A 92 -21.43 27.53 6.17
C ILE A 92 -21.42 28.75 7.09
N HIS A 93 -22.25 29.76 6.83
CA HIS A 93 -22.36 30.92 7.71
C HIS A 93 -22.86 30.54 9.11
N ALA A 94 -23.87 29.68 9.21
CA ALA A 94 -24.43 29.25 10.48
C ALA A 94 -23.47 28.36 11.31
N ASN A 95 -22.46 27.76 10.67
CA ASN A 95 -21.52 26.83 11.31
C ASN A 95 -20.06 27.32 11.22
N ALA A 96 -19.83 28.63 11.06
CA ALA A 96 -18.50 29.22 10.87
C ALA A 96 -17.50 28.83 11.98
N ASP A 97 -17.97 28.76 13.25
CA ASP A 97 -17.15 28.36 14.40
C ASP A 97 -16.63 26.91 14.28
N GLN A 98 -17.42 26.02 13.68
CA GLN A 98 -17.03 24.61 13.45
C GLN A 98 -16.04 24.46 12.29
N LEU A 99 -15.93 25.49 11.45
CA LEU A 99 -15.01 25.57 10.32
C LEU A 99 -13.75 26.36 10.65
N ASP A 100 -13.56 26.80 11.90
CA ASP A 100 -12.33 27.42 12.36
C ASP A 100 -11.28 26.34 12.70
N LEU A 101 -10.16 26.38 11.98
CA LEU A 101 -9.06 25.44 12.12
C LEU A 101 -8.39 25.52 13.50
N PHE A 102 -8.38 26.70 14.13
CA PHE A 102 -7.71 26.92 15.41
C PHE A 102 -8.68 27.21 16.55
N HIS A 103 -9.99 26.94 16.36
CA HIS A 103 -11.01 27.13 17.38
C HIS A 103 -10.54 26.58 18.74
N PRO A 104 -10.72 27.31 19.86
CA PRO A 104 -10.23 26.88 21.15
C PRO A 104 -10.87 25.57 21.62
N GLU A 105 -12.15 25.34 21.32
CA GLU A 105 -12.87 24.14 21.78
C GLU A 105 -13.15 23.12 20.68
N TYR A 106 -13.27 23.56 19.43
CA TYR A 106 -13.83 22.80 18.31
C TYR A 106 -13.00 22.93 17.04
N PRO A 107 -11.67 22.76 17.12
CA PRO A 107 -10.80 22.98 15.97
C PRO A 107 -11.20 22.03 14.85
N PHE A 108 -11.41 22.58 13.64
CA PHE A 108 -11.89 21.83 12.49
C PHE A 108 -11.02 20.57 12.24
N PHE A 109 -11.68 19.41 12.19
CA PHE A 109 -11.14 18.07 11.95
C PHE A 109 -10.00 17.64 12.91
N GLN A 110 -9.95 18.27 14.08
CA GLN A 110 -8.89 18.10 15.07
C GLN A 110 -9.45 17.74 16.45
N ASP A 111 -8.55 17.38 17.37
CA ASP A 111 -8.89 17.06 18.76
C ASP A 111 -8.32 18.09 19.72
N ALA A 112 -9.19 18.99 20.21
CA ALA A 112 -8.83 19.98 21.22
C ALA A 112 -8.30 19.36 22.52
N GLY A 113 -8.73 18.14 22.86
CA GLY A 113 -8.30 17.44 24.08
C GLY A 113 -6.83 17.02 24.06
N MET A 114 -6.11 17.18 22.95
CA MET A 114 -4.67 16.95 22.88
C MET A 114 -3.84 18.18 23.31
N ARG A 115 -4.47 19.35 23.48
CA ARG A 115 -3.78 20.62 23.75
C ARG A 115 -3.01 20.61 25.07
N ASP A 116 -3.47 19.85 26.07
CA ASP A 116 -2.78 19.68 27.37
C ASP A 116 -1.39 19.05 27.24
N LEU A 117 -1.12 18.37 26.11
CA LEU A 117 0.16 17.74 25.81
C LEU A 117 1.08 18.62 24.95
N ALA A 118 0.64 19.82 24.52
CA ALA A 118 1.36 20.66 23.56
C ALA A 118 2.77 21.08 24.03
N GLY A 119 2.95 21.26 25.34
CA GLY A 119 4.25 21.62 25.94
C GLY A 119 5.25 20.45 26.02
N GLN A 120 4.82 19.22 25.73
CA GLN A 120 5.69 18.05 25.80
C GLN A 120 6.34 17.80 24.44
N ARG A 121 7.67 17.90 24.38
CA ARG A 121 8.45 17.67 23.14
C ARG A 121 8.18 16.29 22.51
N GLU A 122 7.85 15.30 23.33
CA GLU A 122 7.57 13.94 22.88
C GLU A 122 6.15 13.73 22.34
N ALA A 123 5.26 14.71 22.54
CA ALA A 123 3.88 14.65 22.08
C ALA A 123 3.75 15.14 20.62
N THR A 124 4.66 16.00 20.16
CA THR A 124 4.60 16.63 18.83
C THR A 124 5.51 15.93 17.82
N VAL A 125 5.12 16.03 16.55
CA VAL A 125 5.89 15.64 15.37
C VAL A 125 5.88 16.80 14.37
N PRO A 126 6.87 16.90 13.47
CA PRO A 126 6.81 17.86 12.37
C PRO A 126 5.52 17.70 11.55
N VAL A 127 4.94 18.82 11.10
CA VAL A 127 3.68 18.83 10.33
C VAL A 127 3.75 17.96 9.07
N HIS A 128 4.93 17.80 8.48
CA HIS A 128 5.18 16.94 7.32
C HIS A 128 4.87 15.45 7.56
N PHE A 129 4.71 14.99 8.81
CA PHE A 129 4.20 13.64 9.08
C PHE A 129 2.77 13.42 8.59
N LEU A 130 2.03 14.49 8.34
CA LEU A 130 0.70 14.43 7.73
C LEU A 130 0.75 14.14 6.23
N ASP A 131 1.90 14.32 5.57
CA ASP A 131 2.05 14.02 4.14
C ASP A 131 2.24 12.51 3.90
N LEU A 132 1.21 11.85 3.36
CA LEU A 132 1.23 10.42 3.04
C LEU A 132 2.07 10.06 1.80
N THR A 133 2.45 11.06 1.00
CA THR A 133 3.35 10.89 -0.15
C THR A 133 4.82 11.01 0.27
N ALA A 134 5.09 11.52 1.47
CA ALA A 134 6.44 11.63 2.01
C ALA A 134 7.01 10.28 2.49
N ALA A 135 8.30 10.06 2.25
CA ALA A 135 8.96 8.78 2.45
C ALA A 135 8.97 8.32 3.93
N ARG A 136 8.16 7.33 4.32
CA ARG A 136 7.95 6.94 5.73
C ARG A 136 9.15 6.28 6.42
N THR A 137 10.00 5.59 5.68
CA THR A 137 11.15 4.86 6.21
C THR A 137 12.27 4.88 5.17
N GLY A 138 13.35 5.61 5.47
CA GLY A 138 14.50 5.80 4.58
C GLY A 138 14.55 7.21 3.98
N GLN A 139 15.76 7.76 3.89
CA GLN A 139 16.03 8.92 3.04
C GLN A 139 15.82 8.45 1.59
N LEU A 140 14.84 9.02 0.88
CA LEU A 140 14.90 8.92 -0.58
C LEU A 140 16.07 9.78 -1.04
N LEU A 141 16.74 9.36 -2.12
CA LEU A 141 17.89 10.07 -2.70
C LEU A 141 17.59 11.57 -2.99
N HIS A 142 16.30 11.94 -3.13
CA HIS A 142 15.83 13.27 -3.50
C HIS A 142 14.79 13.87 -2.53
N ASP A 143 14.42 13.19 -1.44
CA ASP A 143 13.49 13.75 -0.44
C ASP A 143 14.27 14.24 0.77
N HIS A 144 14.73 15.50 0.70
CA HIS A 144 15.44 16.17 1.78
C HIS A 144 14.52 16.78 2.85
N ARG A 145 13.20 16.49 2.81
CA ARG A 145 12.28 16.93 3.86
C ARG A 145 12.66 16.25 5.17
N HIS A 146 13.40 16.99 5.99
CA HIS A 146 13.96 16.46 7.23
C HIS A 146 12.83 16.21 8.22
N ARG A 147 12.58 14.94 8.54
CA ARG A 147 11.62 14.51 9.58
C ARG A 147 12.00 14.90 11.00
N TYR A 148 13.09 15.64 11.14
CA TYR A 148 13.61 16.19 12.38
C TYR A 148 13.60 17.72 12.39
N ASN A 149 13.36 18.38 11.25
CA ASN A 149 13.15 19.82 11.20
C ASN A 149 11.65 20.11 11.00
N GLY A 150 11.08 20.96 11.84
CA GLY A 150 9.70 21.42 11.72
C GLY A 150 9.63 22.55 10.71
N GLN A 151 10.03 22.31 9.45
CA GLN A 151 9.86 23.34 8.42
C GLN A 151 8.38 23.76 8.39
N PRO A 152 8.07 25.05 8.58
CA PRO A 152 6.69 25.49 8.64
C PRO A 152 6.01 25.35 7.29
N LEU A 153 4.78 24.85 7.30
CA LEU A 153 3.89 24.85 6.14
C LEU A 153 2.93 26.04 6.25
N PRO A 154 2.55 26.66 5.11
CA PRO A 154 1.38 27.52 5.06
C PRO A 154 0.16 26.78 5.62
N THR A 155 -0.69 27.46 6.38
CA THR A 155 -1.86 26.85 7.03
C THR A 155 -2.82 26.22 6.01
N SER A 156 -2.98 26.80 4.83
CA SER A 156 -3.74 26.20 3.72
C SER A 156 -3.20 24.82 3.32
N ARG A 157 -1.87 24.63 3.29
CA ARG A 157 -1.27 23.31 3.03
C ARG A 157 -1.46 22.35 4.20
N ALA A 158 -1.44 22.84 5.44
CA ALA A 158 -1.73 22.01 6.61
C ALA A 158 -3.17 21.48 6.59
N VAL A 159 -4.15 22.28 6.14
CA VAL A 159 -5.55 21.86 5.93
C VAL A 159 -5.65 20.75 4.90
N GLU A 160 -4.98 20.90 3.75
CA GLU A 160 -4.96 19.86 2.71
C GLU A 160 -4.43 18.52 3.26
N LEU A 161 -3.34 18.56 4.02
CA LEU A 161 -2.75 17.36 4.63
C LEU A 161 -3.60 16.77 5.76
N LEU A 162 -4.31 17.61 6.52
CA LEU A 162 -5.29 17.18 7.52
C LEU A 162 -6.41 16.37 6.87
N LEU A 163 -7.01 16.88 5.79
CA LEU A 163 -8.05 16.17 5.05
C LEU A 163 -7.54 14.85 4.48
N VAL A 164 -6.33 14.86 3.91
CA VAL A 164 -5.70 13.64 3.38
C VAL A 164 -5.50 12.59 4.47
N GLN A 165 -5.05 12.98 5.67
CA GLN A 165 -4.88 12.05 6.78
C GLN A 165 -6.20 11.46 7.29
N GLN A 166 -7.26 12.25 7.36
CA GLN A 166 -8.55 11.73 7.81
C GLN A 166 -9.13 10.72 6.83
N LEU A 167 -8.95 10.92 5.52
CA LEU A 167 -9.52 10.09 4.45
C LEU A 167 -8.64 8.88 4.04
N TRP A 168 -7.33 9.06 3.90
CA TRP A 168 -6.47 8.10 3.19
C TRP A 168 -5.48 7.34 4.08
N ALA A 169 -5.36 7.69 5.37
CA ALA A 169 -4.31 7.16 6.20
C ALA A 169 -4.39 5.63 6.39
N LYS A 170 -3.31 4.95 6.02
CA LYS A 170 -3.17 3.51 6.20
C LYS A 170 -3.17 3.14 7.68
N GLY A 171 -3.83 2.03 8.02
CA GLY A 171 -3.79 1.45 9.35
C GLY A 171 -2.42 0.92 9.75
N GLY A 172 -2.20 0.77 11.05
CA GLY A 172 -0.96 0.27 11.63
C GLY A 172 -0.39 1.20 12.69
N ARG A 173 0.91 1.02 12.97
CA ARG A 173 1.60 1.77 14.01
C ARG A 173 1.89 3.20 13.53
N ILE A 174 1.56 4.18 14.37
CA ILE A 174 1.83 5.60 14.17
C ILE A 174 2.94 6.05 15.15
N PRO A 175 3.69 7.13 14.84
CA PRO A 175 4.81 7.61 15.64
C PRO A 175 4.28 8.39 16.88
N THR A 176 3.56 7.68 17.73
CA THR A 176 2.85 8.20 18.90
C THR A 176 3.24 7.36 20.12
N LYS A 177 3.33 7.99 21.29
CA LYS A 177 3.62 7.29 22.56
C LYS A 177 2.33 6.99 23.32
N SER A 178 2.09 5.71 23.58
CA SER A 178 0.94 5.24 24.36
C SER A 178 0.92 5.73 25.81
N THR A 179 2.09 6.08 26.34
CA THR A 179 2.25 6.71 27.66
C THR A 179 1.65 8.11 27.73
N LEU A 180 1.57 8.82 26.59
CA LEU A 180 1.04 10.19 26.52
C LEU A 180 -0.43 10.21 26.13
N TYR A 181 -0.81 9.37 25.16
CA TYR A 181 -2.13 9.41 24.54
C TYR A 181 -3.05 8.24 24.94
N GLY A 182 -2.63 7.46 25.95
CA GLY A 182 -3.34 6.28 26.43
C GLY A 182 -3.08 5.02 25.60
N ARG A 183 -3.41 3.85 26.18
CA ARG A 183 -3.15 2.52 25.62
C ARG A 183 -3.73 2.38 24.21
N GLY A 184 -2.91 1.99 23.25
CA GLY A 184 -3.30 1.68 21.88
C GLY A 184 -3.38 2.89 20.94
N SER A 185 -3.16 4.12 21.42
CA SER A 185 -3.12 5.35 20.60
C SER A 185 -2.06 5.31 19.50
N GLU A 186 -1.08 4.43 19.66
CA GLU A 186 0.00 4.15 18.73
C GLU A 186 -0.39 3.19 17.60
N VAL A 187 -1.61 2.63 17.60
CA VAL A 187 -2.10 1.75 16.53
C VAL A 187 -3.43 2.28 16.01
N ALA A 188 -3.45 2.78 14.77
CA ALA A 188 -4.67 3.22 14.12
C ALA A 188 -5.25 2.17 13.16
N GLY A 189 -6.57 2.24 12.96
CA GLY A 189 -7.23 1.56 11.84
C GLY A 189 -6.92 2.26 10.51
N GLY A 190 -7.22 1.58 9.40
CA GLY A 190 -7.28 2.27 8.10
C GLY A 190 -8.42 3.27 8.09
N SER A 191 -8.20 4.41 7.44
CA SER A 191 -9.25 5.36 7.10
C SER A 191 -10.23 4.78 6.09
N THR A 192 -11.33 5.49 5.83
CA THR A 192 -12.43 5.05 4.97
C THR A 192 -11.99 4.66 3.55
N ALA A 193 -11.09 5.44 2.96
CA ALA A 193 -10.57 5.21 1.61
C ALA A 193 -9.19 4.53 1.58
N ALA A 194 -8.70 4.02 2.73
CA ALA A 194 -7.34 3.51 2.82
C ALA A 194 -7.09 2.38 1.81
N ALA A 195 -6.13 2.61 0.91
CA ALA A 195 -5.71 1.71 -0.17
C ALA A 195 -6.72 1.47 -1.31
N SER A 196 -7.88 2.12 -1.29
CA SER A 196 -8.91 2.02 -2.34
C SER A 196 -8.70 3.04 -3.46
N LEU A 197 -9.36 2.85 -4.60
CA LEU A 197 -9.56 3.90 -5.60
C LEU A 197 -10.94 4.53 -5.42
N LEU A 198 -11.02 5.86 -5.49
CA LEU A 198 -12.27 6.62 -5.43
C LEU A 198 -12.50 7.34 -6.75
N TRP A 199 -13.76 7.41 -7.17
CA TRP A 199 -14.16 8.09 -8.40
C TRP A 199 -14.38 9.59 -8.22
N LEU A 200 -13.97 10.36 -9.22
CA LEU A 200 -14.17 11.81 -9.30
C LEU A 200 -14.46 12.24 -10.75
N PRO A 201 -15.60 12.91 -11.03
CA PRO A 201 -15.83 13.57 -12.32
C PRO A 201 -14.80 14.67 -12.59
N GLU A 202 -14.26 14.70 -13.80
CA GLU A 202 -13.30 15.69 -14.28
C GLU A 202 -14.00 16.83 -15.03
N THR A 203 -14.71 17.66 -14.28
CA THR A 203 -15.51 18.77 -14.81
C THR A 203 -15.44 20.01 -13.89
N ILE A 204 -16.17 21.08 -14.23
CA ILE A 204 -16.38 22.24 -13.37
C ILE A 204 -17.04 21.84 -12.04
N LEU A 205 -16.76 22.59 -10.98
CA LEU A 205 -17.16 22.24 -9.63
C LEU A 205 -18.69 22.10 -9.48
N ALA A 206 -19.46 22.95 -10.16
CA ALA A 206 -20.92 22.87 -10.16
C ALA A 206 -21.42 21.52 -10.69
N GLU A 207 -20.90 21.08 -11.84
CA GLU A 207 -21.27 19.81 -12.45
C GLU A 207 -20.74 18.62 -11.62
N LEU A 208 -19.52 18.73 -11.08
CA LEU A 208 -18.97 17.72 -10.18
C LEU A 208 -19.90 17.48 -8.99
N LEU A 209 -20.38 18.55 -8.33
CA LEU A 209 -21.33 18.45 -7.22
C LEU A 209 -22.66 17.86 -7.69
N ALA A 210 -23.17 18.27 -8.86
CA ALA A 210 -24.41 17.75 -9.42
C ALA A 210 -24.37 16.24 -9.70
N TRP A 211 -23.24 15.72 -10.17
CA TRP A 211 -23.07 14.27 -10.37
C TRP A 211 -22.81 13.51 -9.08
N ARG A 212 -22.28 14.16 -8.03
CA ARG A 212 -21.80 13.47 -6.82
C ARG A 212 -22.78 13.51 -5.66
N LEU A 213 -23.69 14.47 -5.63
CA LEU A 213 -24.82 14.48 -4.72
C LEU A 213 -25.90 13.54 -5.24
N THR A 214 -25.90 12.31 -4.73
CA THR A 214 -26.84 11.25 -5.12
C THR A 214 -27.92 11.04 -4.08
N PRO A 215 -29.06 10.44 -4.45
CA PRO A 215 -30.04 9.97 -3.46
C PRO A 215 -29.35 9.00 -2.48
N LEU A 216 -29.57 9.22 -1.18
CA LEU A 216 -28.91 8.42 -0.15
C LEU A 216 -29.71 7.15 0.15
N ALA A 217 -29.03 6.00 0.13
CA ALA A 217 -29.59 4.72 0.60
C ALA A 217 -29.56 4.56 2.13
N CYS A 218 -29.01 5.55 2.84
CA CYS A 218 -28.91 5.60 4.29
C CYS A 218 -29.30 7.01 4.79
N PRO A 219 -29.55 7.20 6.09
CA PRO A 219 -29.76 8.53 6.64
C PRO A 219 -28.56 9.46 6.33
N VAL A 220 -28.82 10.77 6.26
CA VAL A 220 -27.75 11.77 6.17
C VAL A 220 -26.80 11.66 7.37
N GLY A 221 -27.34 11.41 8.56
CA GLY A 221 -26.58 11.32 9.80
C GLY A 221 -26.07 12.68 10.29
N THR A 222 -25.33 12.67 11.40
CA THR A 222 -24.80 13.88 12.03
C THR A 222 -23.30 13.98 11.75
N ALA A 223 -22.90 14.94 10.92
CA ALA A 223 -21.50 15.22 10.66
C ALA A 223 -20.74 15.58 11.94
N THR A 224 -19.49 15.13 12.04
CA THR A 224 -18.59 15.55 13.13
C THR A 224 -17.50 16.45 12.57
N TRP A 225 -17.47 17.71 13.01
CA TRP A 225 -16.51 18.71 12.50
C TRP A 225 -15.30 18.92 13.42
N SER A 226 -15.36 18.43 14.65
CA SER A 226 -14.24 18.39 15.60
C SER A 226 -14.28 17.08 16.37
N TYR A 227 -13.13 16.47 16.62
CA TYR A 227 -13.06 15.17 17.29
C TYR A 227 -13.62 15.26 18.71
N ARG A 228 -14.46 14.30 19.06
CA ARG A 228 -14.92 14.09 20.44
C ARG A 228 -14.98 12.59 20.76
N PRO A 229 -14.75 12.16 22.00
CA PRO A 229 -15.04 10.78 22.40
C PRO A 229 -16.52 10.45 22.14
N ARG A 230 -16.82 9.23 21.67
CA ARG A 230 -18.21 8.75 21.50
C ARG A 230 -18.64 7.96 22.75
N PRO A 231 -19.96 7.88 23.09
CA PRO A 231 -20.41 7.23 24.32
C PRO A 231 -20.34 5.68 24.33
N GLU A 232 -20.43 5.03 23.17
CA GLU A 232 -20.54 3.55 23.02
C GLU A 232 -19.22 2.80 23.26
N ASP A 233 -18.37 3.32 24.13
CA ASP A 233 -16.93 3.20 23.95
C ASP A 233 -16.23 2.56 25.14
N ASP A 234 -16.53 1.28 25.39
CA ASP A 234 -15.91 0.52 26.49
C ASP A 234 -14.38 0.30 26.28
N GLN A 235 -13.85 0.54 25.07
CA GLN A 235 -12.40 0.58 24.76
C GLN A 235 -11.96 1.65 23.73
N GLY A 236 -12.77 2.66 23.46
CA GLY A 236 -12.29 3.94 22.93
C GLY A 236 -12.35 4.23 21.42
N ARG A 237 -12.70 3.27 20.53
CA ARG A 237 -12.33 3.38 19.09
C ARG A 237 -13.19 2.74 18.04
N HIS A 238 -14.16 1.89 18.34
CA HIS A 238 -14.96 1.27 17.29
C HIS A 238 -16.34 1.91 17.27
N GLY A 239 -16.83 2.28 16.09
CA GLY A 239 -18.16 2.85 15.95
C GLY A 239 -18.70 2.67 14.55
N THR A 240 -20.00 2.86 14.42
CA THR A 240 -20.70 2.90 13.13
C THR A 240 -21.07 4.34 12.83
N PRO A 241 -20.81 4.86 11.62
CA PRO A 241 -21.30 6.17 11.22
C PRO A 241 -22.83 6.24 11.33
N THR A 242 -23.34 7.35 11.83
CA THR A 242 -24.79 7.60 11.94
C THR A 242 -25.49 7.80 10.59
N GLY A 243 -24.71 8.06 9.53
CA GLY A 243 -25.18 8.28 8.17
C GLY A 243 -24.06 8.75 7.25
N GLU A 244 -24.41 9.13 6.02
CA GLU A 244 -23.45 9.51 4.97
C GLU A 244 -22.53 10.66 5.39
N SER A 245 -23.09 11.71 5.98
CA SER A 245 -22.35 12.91 6.37
C SER A 245 -21.37 12.63 7.52
N ASP A 246 -21.76 11.80 8.50
CA ASP A 246 -20.87 11.34 9.57
C ASP A 246 -19.71 10.49 9.01
N ALA A 247 -19.97 9.66 8.01
CA ALA A 247 -18.94 8.84 7.39
C ALA A 247 -17.98 9.64 6.50
N LEU A 248 -18.48 10.65 5.79
CA LEU A 248 -17.64 11.59 5.02
C LEU A 248 -16.75 12.43 5.93
N THR A 249 -17.19 12.70 7.17
CA THR A 249 -16.45 13.46 8.20
C THR A 249 -15.80 12.57 9.26
N TRP A 250 -15.62 11.27 8.96
CA TRP A 250 -15.09 10.32 9.93
C TRP A 250 -13.62 10.58 10.29
N MET A 251 -13.37 10.91 11.55
CA MET A 251 -12.02 11.22 12.04
C MET A 251 -11.24 9.98 12.47
N SER A 252 -10.63 9.32 11.49
CA SER A 252 -9.79 8.14 11.69
C SER A 252 -8.46 8.43 12.41
N ARG A 253 -8.08 9.70 12.50
CA ARG A 253 -6.91 10.20 13.22
C ARG A 253 -7.33 11.29 14.21
N ARG A 254 -6.70 11.30 15.38
CA ARG A 254 -6.70 12.46 16.28
C ARG A 254 -5.50 13.31 15.91
N ILE A 255 -5.74 14.56 15.53
CA ILE A 255 -4.72 15.49 15.04
C ILE A 255 -4.93 16.81 15.77
N LEU A 256 -3.86 17.50 16.13
CA LEU A 256 -3.93 18.90 16.58
C LEU A 256 -2.74 19.67 16.00
N LEU A 257 -3.04 20.70 15.22
CA LEU A 257 -2.07 21.58 14.57
C LEU A 257 -1.64 22.67 15.55
N HIS A 258 -0.34 22.98 15.57
CA HIS A 258 0.20 24.07 16.37
C HIS A 258 0.65 25.22 15.47
N PRO A 259 -0.07 26.36 15.48
CA PRO A 259 0.33 27.54 14.73
C PRO A 259 1.61 28.15 15.31
N GLN A 260 2.50 28.64 14.45
CA GLN A 260 3.79 29.22 14.88
C GLN A 260 3.68 30.68 15.34
N ALA A 261 2.79 31.44 14.72
CA ALA A 261 2.60 32.87 14.96
C ALA A 261 1.17 33.15 15.42
N SER A 262 0.96 34.32 16.03
CA SER A 262 -0.34 34.76 16.52
C SER A 262 -1.35 35.07 15.40
N ASP A 263 -0.93 35.08 14.14
CA ASP A 263 -1.79 35.22 12.96
C ASP A 263 -2.25 33.87 12.38
N GLY A 264 -1.69 32.74 12.87
CA GLY A 264 -2.01 31.40 12.38
C GLY A 264 -1.64 31.17 10.92
N GLY A 265 -0.71 31.93 10.35
CA GLY A 265 -0.34 31.83 8.93
C GLY A 265 0.46 30.57 8.58
N GLN A 266 1.13 29.97 9.56
CA GLN A 266 1.99 28.80 9.38
C GLN A 266 1.89 27.79 10.52
N VAL A 267 2.12 26.52 10.19
CA VAL A 267 2.14 25.37 11.11
C VAL A 267 3.44 24.61 10.93
N ALA A 268 4.22 24.45 12.00
CA ALA A 268 5.49 23.71 11.97
C ALA A 268 5.38 22.31 12.57
N VAL A 269 4.56 22.17 13.60
CA VAL A 269 4.42 20.93 14.37
C VAL A 269 2.95 20.60 14.58
N THR A 270 2.69 19.31 14.77
CA THR A 270 1.37 18.75 15.00
C THR A 270 1.47 17.65 16.05
N GLN A 271 0.38 17.34 16.70
CA GLN A 271 0.20 16.08 17.40
C GLN A 271 -0.57 15.11 16.50
N LEU A 272 -0.32 13.81 16.67
CA LEU A 272 -0.96 12.75 15.89
C LEU A 272 -1.16 11.51 16.76
N ALA A 273 -2.38 10.97 16.78
CA ALA A 273 -2.74 9.74 17.48
C ALA A 273 -3.86 8.98 16.74
N ALA A 274 -4.13 7.74 17.17
CA ALA A 274 -5.24 6.94 16.63
C ALA A 274 -6.60 7.57 17.00
N GLY A 275 -7.45 7.78 16.00
CA GLY A 275 -8.85 8.19 16.19
C GLY A 275 -9.82 7.01 16.07
N TRP A 276 -11.02 7.31 15.59
CA TRP A 276 -12.09 6.33 15.47
C TRP A 276 -11.79 5.30 14.38
N ARG A 277 -12.39 4.12 14.53
CA ARG A 277 -12.33 3.00 13.58
C ARG A 277 -13.76 2.64 13.23
N ILE A 278 -14.04 2.62 11.94
CA ILE A 278 -15.32 2.10 11.46
C ILE A 278 -15.36 0.61 11.80
N GLN A 279 -16.44 0.19 12.45
CA GLN A 279 -16.68 -1.21 12.73
C GLN A 279 -16.87 -1.97 11.42
N PRO A 280 -16.18 -3.11 11.21
CA PRO A 280 -16.46 -3.94 10.05
C PRO A 280 -17.90 -4.44 10.11
N GLY A 281 -18.72 -4.07 9.13
CA GLY A 281 -20.09 -4.59 8.97
C GLY A 281 -20.19 -5.70 7.92
N GLU A 282 -21.33 -6.37 7.88
CA GLU A 282 -21.68 -7.36 6.86
C GLU A 282 -22.24 -6.73 5.58
N THR A 283 -22.70 -5.47 5.66
CA THR A 283 -23.20 -4.69 4.52
C THR A 283 -22.16 -4.59 3.40
N PRO A 284 -22.54 -4.77 2.11
CA PRO A 284 -21.65 -4.52 0.97
C PRO A 284 -20.96 -3.17 1.08
N LEU A 285 -19.69 -3.08 0.64
CA LEU A 285 -18.85 -1.91 0.89
C LEU A 285 -19.51 -0.61 0.41
N THR A 286 -19.97 -0.58 -0.84
CA THR A 286 -20.57 0.62 -1.47
C THR A 286 -21.90 1.05 -0.88
N ARG A 287 -22.56 0.18 -0.10
CA ARG A 287 -23.79 0.51 0.63
C ARG A 287 -23.54 1.02 2.05
N ARG A 288 -22.28 1.03 2.48
CA ARG A 288 -21.92 1.63 3.77
C ARG A 288 -21.89 3.15 3.60
N PRO A 289 -22.33 3.90 4.61
CA PRO A 289 -22.16 5.35 4.61
C PRO A 289 -20.72 5.77 4.27
N GLY A 290 -20.59 6.76 3.39
CA GLY A 290 -19.31 7.33 2.95
C GLY A 290 -18.47 6.43 2.05
N MET A 291 -19.03 5.35 1.50
CA MET A 291 -18.30 4.39 0.65
C MET A 291 -18.89 4.24 -0.75
N SER A 292 -19.96 4.96 -1.06
CA SER A 292 -20.67 4.89 -2.35
C SER A 292 -19.76 5.14 -3.54
N ASP A 293 -18.68 5.90 -3.35
CA ASP A 293 -17.74 6.34 -4.35
C ASP A 293 -16.47 5.50 -4.50
N VAL A 294 -16.34 4.47 -3.68
CA VAL A 294 -15.24 3.52 -3.78
C VAL A 294 -15.43 2.67 -5.02
N ALA A 295 -14.39 2.56 -5.85
CA ALA A 295 -14.37 1.60 -6.94
C ALA A 295 -14.41 0.18 -6.36
N GLU A 296 -15.41 -0.60 -6.76
CA GLU A 296 -15.65 -1.95 -6.24
C GLU A 296 -15.15 -2.98 -7.26
N ALA A 297 -14.22 -3.84 -6.85
CA ALA A 297 -13.80 -4.99 -7.62
C ALA A 297 -14.87 -6.10 -7.59
N ILE A 298 -14.80 -7.03 -8.55
CA ILE A 298 -15.68 -8.21 -8.59
C ILE A 298 -15.68 -8.92 -7.23
N GLY A 299 -16.89 -9.12 -6.69
CA GLY A 299 -17.11 -9.79 -5.40
C GLY A 299 -17.23 -8.87 -4.18
N GLY A 300 -17.58 -7.59 -4.36
CA GLY A 300 -17.96 -6.73 -3.23
C GLY A 300 -16.81 -6.06 -2.48
N LYS A 301 -15.58 -6.23 -2.97
CA LYS A 301 -14.36 -5.74 -2.31
C LYS A 301 -13.92 -4.42 -2.92
N PRO A 302 -13.22 -3.55 -2.17
CA PRO A 302 -12.65 -2.35 -2.77
C PRO A 302 -11.61 -2.75 -3.82
N LEU A 303 -11.66 -2.10 -4.99
CA LEU A 303 -10.57 -2.13 -5.95
C LEU A 303 -9.40 -1.37 -5.35
N TRP A 304 -8.38 -2.11 -4.94
CA TRP A 304 -7.19 -1.52 -4.34
C TRP A 304 -6.40 -0.75 -5.38
N ALA A 305 -5.84 0.41 -4.99
CA ALA A 305 -4.98 1.21 -5.85
C ALA A 305 -3.77 0.41 -6.38
N SER A 306 -3.30 -0.60 -5.64
CA SER A 306 -2.22 -1.49 -6.10
C SER A 306 -2.61 -2.44 -7.25
N ALA A 307 -3.91 -2.61 -7.53
CA ALA A 307 -4.39 -3.40 -8.66
C ALA A 307 -4.20 -2.66 -10.00
N VAL A 308 -4.08 -1.33 -9.94
CA VAL A 308 -3.75 -0.47 -11.08
C VAL A 308 -2.24 -0.30 -11.14
N THR A 309 -1.66 -0.66 -12.28
CA THR A 309 -0.21 -0.78 -12.43
C THR A 309 0.45 0.41 -13.15
N SER A 310 -0.33 1.19 -13.91
CA SER A 310 0.06 2.46 -14.53
C SER A 310 -1.13 3.43 -14.56
N ASP A 311 -0.87 4.71 -14.83
CA ASP A 311 -1.91 5.76 -14.94
C ASP A 311 -2.78 5.62 -16.22
N THR A 312 -2.38 4.71 -17.11
CA THR A 312 -3.13 4.31 -18.33
C THR A 312 -3.87 2.99 -18.17
N ASP A 313 -3.78 2.34 -17.00
CA ASP A 313 -4.33 1.01 -16.75
C ASP A 313 -5.83 1.07 -16.48
N LEU A 314 -6.61 1.30 -17.54
CA LEU A 314 -8.07 1.45 -17.50
C LEU A 314 -8.82 0.13 -17.23
N ALA A 315 -8.22 -1.02 -17.53
CA ALA A 315 -8.94 -2.29 -17.54
C ALA A 315 -9.55 -2.69 -16.17
N PRO A 316 -8.83 -2.59 -15.04
CA PRO A 316 -9.40 -2.86 -13.72
C PRO A 316 -10.54 -1.89 -13.35
N LEU A 317 -10.46 -0.64 -13.82
CA LEU A 317 -11.47 0.38 -13.55
C LEU A 317 -12.72 0.20 -14.39
N ALA A 318 -12.58 -0.15 -15.67
CA ALA A 318 -13.69 -0.52 -16.53
C ALA A 318 -14.43 -1.74 -15.99
N GLU A 319 -13.70 -2.78 -15.55
CA GLU A 319 -14.28 -3.97 -14.91
C GLU A 319 -15.06 -3.57 -13.63
N ALA A 320 -14.46 -2.72 -12.77
CA ALA A 320 -15.11 -2.23 -11.55
C ALA A 320 -16.35 -1.35 -11.80
N TRP A 321 -16.28 -0.45 -12.79
CA TRP A 321 -17.38 0.44 -13.17
C TRP A 321 -18.62 -0.33 -13.59
N TRP A 322 -18.45 -1.36 -14.43
CA TRP A 322 -19.56 -2.19 -14.91
C TRP A 322 -19.99 -3.27 -13.91
N ALA A 323 -19.11 -3.69 -13.01
CA ALA A 323 -19.45 -4.59 -11.91
C ALA A 323 -20.18 -3.87 -10.76
N ALA A 324 -20.10 -2.54 -10.68
CA ALA A 324 -20.69 -1.76 -9.61
C ALA A 324 -22.22 -1.96 -9.55
N GLY A 325 -22.69 -2.42 -8.39
CA GLY A 325 -24.10 -2.73 -8.13
C GLY A 325 -24.90 -1.59 -7.49
N PRO A 326 -26.21 -1.80 -7.25
CA PRO A 326 -27.09 -0.81 -6.63
C PRO A 326 -26.59 -0.35 -5.26
N GLY A 327 -26.63 0.97 -5.06
CA GLY A 327 -26.10 1.66 -3.87
C GLY A 327 -24.71 2.27 -4.08
N SER A 328 -23.99 1.89 -5.14
CA SER A 328 -22.77 2.59 -5.55
C SER A 328 -23.08 3.84 -6.37
N TRP A 329 -22.19 4.82 -6.28
CA TRP A 329 -22.20 6.01 -7.14
C TRP A 329 -22.04 5.62 -8.61
N ALA A 330 -21.13 4.70 -8.93
CA ALA A 330 -20.89 4.26 -10.30
C ALA A 330 -22.16 3.68 -10.96
N ALA A 331 -22.93 2.84 -10.26
CA ALA A 331 -24.20 2.35 -10.79
C ALA A 331 -25.23 3.47 -11.00
N THR A 332 -25.33 4.40 -10.05
CA THR A 332 -26.27 5.53 -10.11
C THR A 332 -25.90 6.52 -11.24
N ALA A 333 -24.60 6.77 -11.41
CA ALA A 333 -24.08 7.62 -12.47
C ALA A 333 -24.27 6.98 -13.86
N ARG A 334 -24.04 5.67 -14.01
CA ARG A 334 -24.33 4.96 -15.27
C ARG A 334 -25.80 5.09 -15.68
N GLN A 335 -26.72 4.86 -14.74
CA GLN A 335 -28.15 5.01 -15.04
C GLN A 335 -28.48 6.44 -15.46
N ALA A 336 -27.92 7.44 -14.76
CA ALA A 336 -28.13 8.84 -15.13
C ALA A 336 -27.54 9.17 -16.51
N ALA A 337 -26.37 8.63 -16.84
CA ALA A 337 -25.76 8.84 -18.13
C ALA A 337 -26.56 8.23 -19.28
N GLU A 338 -27.17 7.06 -19.07
CA GLU A 338 -28.10 6.45 -20.03
C GLU A 338 -29.32 7.35 -20.28
N ASP A 339 -29.95 7.84 -19.21
CA ASP A 339 -31.16 8.70 -19.29
C ASP A 339 -30.87 10.11 -19.81
N LEU A 340 -29.63 10.60 -19.67
CA LEU A 340 -29.19 11.92 -20.12
C LEU A 340 -28.50 11.90 -21.48
N GLY A 341 -28.03 10.75 -21.94
CA GLY A 341 -27.23 10.60 -23.15
C GLY A 341 -25.81 11.17 -23.03
N HIS A 342 -25.31 11.44 -21.82
CA HIS A 342 -23.94 11.91 -21.61
C HIS A 342 -23.35 11.41 -20.28
N GLN A 343 -22.05 11.14 -20.29
CA GLN A 343 -21.26 10.74 -19.12
C GLN A 343 -20.05 11.68 -19.04
N PRO A 344 -19.78 12.34 -17.90
CA PRO A 344 -18.58 13.14 -17.74
C PRO A 344 -17.35 12.25 -17.75
N ASP A 345 -16.22 12.81 -18.20
CA ASP A 345 -14.92 12.19 -18.00
C ASP A 345 -14.65 11.97 -16.51
N LEU A 346 -13.98 10.88 -16.18
CA LEU A 346 -13.74 10.46 -14.81
C LEU A 346 -12.26 10.33 -14.54
N THR A 347 -11.88 10.57 -13.30
CA THR A 347 -10.62 10.14 -12.70
C THR A 347 -10.92 9.18 -11.57
N ALA A 348 -10.18 8.07 -11.49
CA ALA A 348 -10.10 7.27 -10.27
C ALA A 348 -8.72 7.45 -9.64
N ALA A 349 -8.68 7.81 -8.36
CA ALA A 349 -7.40 8.00 -7.67
C ALA A 349 -7.38 7.36 -6.28
N GLY A 350 -6.17 7.05 -5.81
CA GLY A 350 -5.96 6.46 -4.50
C GLY A 350 -4.49 6.27 -4.17
N ILE A 351 -4.24 5.72 -2.98
CA ILE A 351 -2.88 5.50 -2.49
C ILE A 351 -2.56 4.00 -2.42
N ALA A 352 -1.55 3.57 -3.15
CA ALA A 352 -1.06 2.20 -3.12
C ALA A 352 0.17 2.07 -2.19
N ALA A 353 0.30 0.92 -1.55
CA ALA A 353 1.54 0.50 -0.90
C ALA A 353 1.96 -0.81 -1.57
N PRO A 354 2.76 -0.77 -2.65
CA PRO A 354 3.12 -1.98 -3.39
C PRO A 354 3.75 -3.01 -2.45
N ALA A 355 3.46 -4.28 -2.68
CA ALA A 355 4.06 -5.36 -1.90
C ALA A 355 5.59 -5.23 -1.96
N ASN A 356 6.25 -5.22 -0.79
CA ASN A 356 7.70 -5.13 -0.61
C ASN A 356 8.36 -3.77 -0.94
N ALA A 357 7.60 -2.73 -1.28
CA ALA A 357 8.18 -1.44 -1.67
C ALA A 357 8.71 -0.59 -0.50
N GLY A 358 8.17 -0.72 0.72
CA GLY A 358 8.54 0.16 1.84
C GLY A 358 8.11 1.63 1.66
N TYR A 359 7.56 2.00 0.49
CA TYR A 359 7.00 3.31 0.16
C TYR A 359 5.51 3.20 -0.23
N THR A 360 4.83 4.34 -0.16
CA THR A 360 3.49 4.56 -0.71
C THR A 360 3.62 5.31 -2.03
N CYS A 361 2.70 5.06 -2.96
CA CYS A 361 2.61 5.79 -4.23
C CYS A 361 1.15 6.12 -4.51
N THR A 362 0.93 7.32 -5.02
CA THR A 362 -0.39 7.71 -5.54
C THR A 362 -0.63 7.01 -6.88
N ARG A 363 -1.89 6.70 -7.16
CA ARG A 363 -2.38 6.17 -8.43
C ARG A 363 -3.48 7.07 -8.91
N GLN A 364 -3.46 7.41 -10.19
CA GLN A 364 -4.50 8.19 -10.83
C GLN A 364 -4.68 7.64 -12.24
N VAL A 365 -5.91 7.28 -12.60
CA VAL A 365 -6.22 6.83 -13.95
C VAL A 365 -7.36 7.67 -14.49
N PHE A 366 -7.18 8.16 -15.70
CA PHE A 366 -8.21 8.85 -16.45
C PHE A 366 -9.09 7.84 -17.19
N ALA A 367 -10.40 8.04 -17.13
CA ALA A 367 -11.41 7.19 -17.73
C ALA A 367 -12.37 8.06 -18.56
N PRO A 368 -12.23 8.08 -19.89
CA PRO A 368 -13.06 8.92 -20.76
C PRO A 368 -14.54 8.58 -20.64
N GLY A 369 -15.40 9.59 -20.49
CA GLY A 369 -16.83 9.40 -20.22
C GLY A 369 -17.55 8.65 -21.34
N HIS A 370 -17.24 8.98 -22.60
CA HIS A 370 -17.78 8.28 -23.78
C HIS A 370 -17.43 6.79 -23.78
N LEU A 371 -16.24 6.42 -23.29
CA LEU A 371 -15.80 5.04 -23.22
C LEU A 371 -16.50 4.33 -22.06
N MET A 372 -16.63 4.99 -20.91
CA MET A 372 -17.32 4.45 -19.74
C MET A 372 -18.84 4.28 -19.94
N ALA A 373 -19.43 4.99 -20.89
CA ALA A 373 -20.81 4.83 -21.32
C ALA A 373 -21.01 3.71 -22.38
N ASP A 374 -19.93 3.24 -23.01
CA ASP A 374 -20.00 2.20 -24.05
C ASP A 374 -20.27 0.81 -23.43
N PRO A 375 -21.43 0.17 -23.70
CA PRO A 375 -21.76 -1.13 -23.14
C PRO A 375 -20.79 -2.24 -23.58
N GLU A 376 -20.14 -2.11 -24.73
CA GLU A 376 -19.16 -3.09 -25.23
C GLU A 376 -17.86 -3.09 -24.40
N LEU A 377 -17.58 -1.99 -23.69
CA LEU A 377 -16.42 -1.86 -22.82
C LEU A 377 -16.40 -2.95 -21.74
N ARG A 378 -17.57 -3.31 -21.20
CA ARG A 378 -17.70 -4.30 -20.12
C ARG A 378 -17.03 -5.63 -20.48
N ASP A 379 -17.45 -6.21 -21.59
CA ASP A 379 -16.96 -7.52 -22.02
C ASP A 379 -15.50 -7.45 -22.46
N ALA A 380 -15.06 -6.29 -22.97
CA ALA A 380 -13.69 -6.08 -23.43
C ALA A 380 -12.74 -6.00 -22.24
N ALA A 381 -13.12 -5.25 -21.21
CA ALA A 381 -12.39 -5.16 -19.96
C ALA A 381 -12.33 -6.51 -19.24
N ASP A 382 -13.43 -7.26 -19.16
CA ASP A 382 -13.41 -8.63 -18.60
C ASP A 382 -12.45 -9.52 -19.37
N THR A 383 -12.45 -9.47 -20.71
CA THR A 383 -11.54 -10.27 -21.54
C THR A 383 -10.07 -9.95 -21.24
N VAL A 384 -9.71 -8.66 -21.15
CA VAL A 384 -8.36 -8.21 -20.76
C VAL A 384 -8.00 -8.70 -19.36
N MET A 385 -8.91 -8.54 -18.39
CA MET A 385 -8.65 -8.89 -17.00
C MET A 385 -8.56 -10.41 -16.79
N VAL A 386 -9.39 -11.21 -17.46
CA VAL A 386 -9.26 -12.68 -17.50
C VAL A 386 -7.93 -13.11 -18.12
N PHE A 387 -7.54 -12.49 -19.24
CA PHE A 387 -6.24 -12.77 -19.88
C PHE A 387 -5.08 -12.49 -18.91
N ARG A 388 -5.08 -11.33 -18.24
CA ARG A 388 -4.09 -10.98 -17.20
C ARG A 388 -4.09 -11.98 -16.04
N ARG A 389 -5.26 -12.34 -15.51
CA ARG A 389 -5.39 -13.32 -14.40
C ARG A 389 -4.79 -14.67 -14.80
N ARG A 390 -5.05 -15.16 -16.02
CA ARG A 390 -4.45 -16.39 -16.57
C ARG A 390 -2.93 -16.29 -16.72
N ALA A 391 -2.42 -15.13 -17.11
CA ALA A 391 -0.97 -14.88 -17.17
C ALA A 391 -0.33 -14.79 -15.77
N HIS A 392 -1.08 -14.37 -14.74
CA HIS A 392 -0.56 -14.08 -13.39
C HIS A 392 -0.73 -15.21 -12.33
N GLY A 393 -1.71 -16.13 -12.40
CA GLY A 393 -1.90 -17.24 -11.42
C GLY A 393 -1.90 -18.64 -12.08
N ALA A 394 -1.58 -19.79 -11.45
CA ALA A 394 -0.97 -20.21 -10.17
C ALA A 394 0.06 -21.33 -10.48
N ALA A 395 0.94 -21.73 -9.53
CA ALA A 395 1.97 -22.78 -9.73
C ALA A 395 1.43 -24.01 -10.47
N PRO A 396 2.21 -24.66 -11.37
CA PRO A 396 1.70 -25.78 -12.14
C PRO A 396 1.20 -26.85 -11.19
N ASP A 397 -0.09 -27.15 -11.29
CA ASP A 397 -0.49 -28.53 -11.16
C ASP A 397 0.17 -29.23 -12.36
N PRO A 398 1.05 -30.25 -12.20
CA PRO A 398 1.65 -30.96 -13.31
C PRO A 398 0.63 -31.45 -14.35
N ASP A 399 -0.63 -31.66 -13.95
CA ASP A 399 -1.72 -32.04 -14.85
C ASP A 399 -2.29 -30.89 -15.71
N THR A 400 -1.95 -29.63 -15.41
CA THR A 400 -2.42 -28.45 -16.18
C THR A 400 -1.47 -27.99 -17.27
N ALA A 401 -0.32 -28.65 -17.47
CA ALA A 401 0.69 -28.28 -18.47
C ALA A 401 0.18 -28.35 -19.92
N THR A 402 -0.88 -29.11 -20.18
CA THR A 402 -1.58 -29.26 -21.46
C THR A 402 -2.79 -28.33 -21.62
N THR A 403 -3.22 -27.63 -20.56
CA THR A 403 -4.33 -26.68 -20.66
C THR A 403 -3.89 -25.38 -21.34
N ALA A 404 -4.83 -24.67 -21.98
CA ALA A 404 -4.55 -23.39 -22.65
C ALA A 404 -3.87 -22.37 -21.71
N ALA A 405 -4.19 -22.37 -20.41
CA ALA A 405 -3.54 -21.52 -19.40
C ALA A 405 -2.08 -21.95 -19.11
N GLY A 406 -1.82 -23.26 -19.06
CA GLY A 406 -0.48 -23.82 -18.91
C GLY A 406 0.43 -23.52 -20.12
N LEU A 407 -0.12 -23.63 -21.33
CA LEU A 407 0.54 -23.26 -22.58
C LEU A 407 0.82 -21.77 -22.66
N LEU A 408 -0.16 -20.92 -22.34
CA LEU A 408 -0.01 -19.46 -22.26
C LEU A 408 1.14 -19.07 -21.34
N ARG A 409 1.25 -19.67 -20.15
CA ARG A 409 2.31 -19.33 -19.19
C ARG A 409 3.68 -19.87 -19.59
N ARG A 410 3.73 -21.05 -20.21
CA ARG A 410 4.97 -21.67 -20.74
C ARG A 410 5.54 -20.85 -21.90
N GLU A 411 4.66 -20.35 -22.77
CA GLU A 411 5.04 -19.49 -23.89
C GLU A 411 5.37 -18.06 -23.41
N LEU A 412 4.62 -17.50 -22.45
CA LEU A 412 4.78 -16.10 -22.03
C LEU A 412 6.01 -15.81 -21.15
N GLY A 413 6.71 -16.80 -20.58
CA GLY A 413 8.06 -16.67 -19.98
C GLY A 413 8.36 -15.58 -18.92
N THR A 414 7.48 -14.60 -18.69
CA THR A 414 7.69 -13.30 -18.04
C THR A 414 6.34 -12.72 -17.60
N LYS A 415 6.37 -11.82 -16.61
CA LYS A 415 5.19 -11.03 -16.21
C LYS A 415 4.81 -10.08 -17.35
N LEU A 416 3.53 -10.00 -17.69
CA LEU A 416 3.01 -8.98 -18.61
C LEU A 416 3.44 -7.57 -18.14
N PRO A 417 3.68 -6.62 -19.07
CA PRO A 417 3.93 -5.23 -18.72
C PRO A 417 2.80 -4.63 -17.85
N PRO A 418 3.11 -3.62 -17.02
CA PRO A 418 2.10 -2.79 -16.39
C PRO A 418 1.09 -2.26 -17.43
N GLY A 419 -0.21 -2.31 -17.12
CA GLY A 419 -1.26 -1.80 -18.00
C GLY A 419 -1.53 -2.64 -19.26
N PHE A 420 -0.89 -3.80 -19.43
CA PHE A 420 -1.03 -4.61 -20.65
C PHE A 420 -2.49 -4.85 -21.06
N GLY A 421 -2.85 -4.53 -22.30
CA GLY A 421 -4.20 -4.73 -22.82
C GLY A 421 -5.18 -3.58 -22.54
N SER A 422 -4.83 -2.59 -21.71
CA SER A 422 -5.72 -1.43 -21.49
C SER A 422 -5.82 -0.54 -22.72
N ASP A 423 -4.74 -0.38 -23.49
CA ASP A 423 -4.75 0.42 -24.72
C ASP A 423 -5.75 -0.12 -25.75
N PHE A 424 -5.96 -1.44 -25.80
CA PHE A 424 -6.95 -2.08 -26.67
C PHE A 424 -8.38 -1.65 -26.36
N LEU A 425 -8.67 -1.23 -25.11
CA LEU A 425 -10.00 -0.77 -24.74
C LEU A 425 -10.36 0.53 -25.44
N HIS A 426 -9.40 1.31 -25.92
CA HIS A 426 -9.67 2.51 -26.70
C HIS A 426 -10.05 2.21 -28.16
N ASP A 427 -9.73 1.03 -28.69
CA ASP A 427 -10.05 0.62 -30.07
C ASP A 427 -11.50 0.09 -30.17
N PRO A 428 -12.40 0.76 -30.90
CA PRO A 428 -13.77 0.29 -31.11
C PRO A 428 -13.84 -1.08 -31.78
N ALA A 429 -12.91 -1.41 -32.68
CA ALA A 429 -12.90 -2.71 -33.35
C ALA A 429 -12.57 -3.84 -32.37
N PHE A 430 -11.68 -3.60 -31.41
CA PHE A 430 -11.40 -4.54 -30.34
C PHE A 430 -12.61 -4.73 -29.43
N ARG A 431 -13.32 -3.66 -29.05
CA ARG A 431 -14.50 -3.73 -28.17
C ARG A 431 -15.64 -4.52 -28.81
N ALA A 432 -15.96 -4.25 -30.07
CA ALA A 432 -17.00 -4.93 -30.84
C ALA A 432 -16.64 -6.38 -31.20
N ALA A 433 -15.36 -6.77 -31.13
CA ALA A 433 -14.92 -8.08 -31.55
C ALA A 433 -15.41 -9.20 -30.59
N PRO A 434 -15.82 -10.37 -31.13
CA PRO A 434 -16.07 -11.57 -30.33
C PRO A 434 -14.89 -11.89 -29.39
N ARG A 435 -15.18 -12.43 -28.20
CA ARG A 435 -14.18 -12.73 -27.15
C ARG A 435 -12.95 -13.48 -27.69
N ARG A 436 -13.14 -14.48 -28.56
CA ARG A 436 -12.04 -15.25 -29.17
C ARG A 436 -11.06 -14.38 -29.97
N HIS A 437 -11.55 -13.37 -30.68
CA HIS A 437 -10.73 -12.46 -31.48
C HIS A 437 -9.98 -11.47 -30.59
N ARG A 438 -10.63 -10.98 -29.52
CA ARG A 438 -9.97 -10.19 -28.48
C ARG A 438 -8.83 -10.97 -27.80
N GLU A 439 -9.08 -12.21 -27.40
CA GLU A 439 -8.05 -13.08 -26.81
C GLU A 439 -6.90 -13.34 -27.80
N ALA A 440 -7.20 -13.54 -29.10
CA ALA A 440 -6.18 -13.69 -30.14
C ALA A 440 -5.34 -12.42 -30.33
N ALA A 441 -5.96 -11.23 -30.33
CA ALA A 441 -5.27 -9.95 -30.44
C ALA A 441 -4.36 -9.68 -29.23
N LEU A 442 -4.85 -9.95 -28.01
CA LEU A 442 -4.04 -9.86 -26.79
C LEU A 442 -2.87 -10.83 -26.83
N LEU A 443 -3.09 -12.08 -27.24
CA LEU A 443 -2.01 -13.05 -27.40
C LEU A 443 -0.99 -12.60 -28.44
N ALA A 444 -1.44 -12.08 -29.59
CA ALA A 444 -0.57 -11.58 -30.65
C ALA A 444 0.29 -10.41 -30.17
N SER A 445 -0.27 -9.50 -29.37
CA SER A 445 0.43 -8.35 -28.78
C SER A 445 1.40 -8.73 -27.67
N ALA A 446 1.14 -9.83 -26.96
CA ALA A 446 2.06 -10.35 -25.97
C ALA A 446 3.33 -10.99 -26.59
N ARG A 447 3.24 -11.50 -27.84
CA ARG A 447 4.34 -12.18 -28.57
C ARG A 447 5.57 -11.29 -28.89
N PRO A 448 5.45 -10.05 -29.38
CA PRO A 448 6.61 -9.20 -29.69
C PRO A 448 7.44 -8.77 -28.47
N LEU A 449 6.91 -8.94 -27.25
CA LEU A 449 7.64 -8.60 -26.02
C LEU A 449 8.72 -9.64 -25.65
N GLN A 450 8.91 -10.73 -26.43
CA GLN A 450 9.51 -11.96 -25.89
C GLN A 450 10.67 -12.63 -26.64
N ASP A 451 11.03 -12.31 -27.89
CA ASP A 451 12.19 -13.02 -28.48
C ASP A 451 12.77 -12.30 -29.71
N PRO A 452 14.06 -11.93 -29.71
CA PRO A 452 14.72 -11.36 -30.89
C PRO A 452 15.04 -12.40 -31.99
N ASP A 453 14.84 -13.70 -31.76
CA ASP A 453 15.21 -14.78 -32.70
C ASP A 453 14.04 -15.20 -33.64
N PRO A 454 14.16 -15.00 -34.97
CA PRO A 454 13.12 -15.29 -35.96
C PRO A 454 12.88 -16.79 -36.21
N VAL A 455 13.82 -17.70 -35.88
CA VAL A 455 13.67 -19.14 -36.16
C VAL A 455 12.83 -19.82 -35.08
N ARG A 456 13.03 -19.45 -33.81
CA ARG A 456 12.14 -19.85 -32.71
C ARG A 456 10.73 -19.26 -32.87
N ARG A 457 10.64 -18.06 -33.44
CA ARG A 457 9.37 -17.40 -33.81
C ARG A 457 8.55 -18.27 -34.77
N GLY A 458 9.16 -18.80 -35.83
CA GLY A 458 8.47 -19.62 -36.83
C GLY A 458 7.95 -20.96 -36.29
N ARG A 459 8.74 -21.67 -35.47
CA ARG A 459 8.33 -22.96 -34.88
C ARG A 459 7.20 -22.82 -33.85
N ARG A 460 7.19 -21.74 -33.06
CA ARG A 460 6.12 -21.45 -32.09
C ARG A 460 4.81 -20.99 -32.76
N LEU A 461 4.91 -20.25 -33.86
CA LEU A 461 3.74 -19.84 -34.66
C LEU A 461 2.96 -21.07 -35.17
N ALA A 462 3.67 -22.08 -35.67
CA ALA A 462 3.05 -23.32 -36.14
C ALA A 462 2.30 -24.07 -35.03
N VAL A 463 2.85 -24.17 -33.81
CA VAL A 463 2.21 -24.88 -32.68
C VAL A 463 0.99 -24.13 -32.14
N LEU A 464 1.03 -22.80 -32.11
CA LEU A 464 -0.09 -21.97 -31.63
C LEU A 464 -1.23 -21.86 -32.65
N GLU A 465 -0.91 -21.79 -33.95
CA GLU A 465 -1.92 -21.88 -34.99
C GLU A 465 -2.59 -23.24 -35.02
N ASP A 466 -1.86 -24.31 -34.69
CA ASP A 466 -2.38 -25.67 -34.59
C ASP A 466 -3.29 -25.86 -33.36
N ALA A 467 -2.94 -25.24 -32.22
CA ALA A 467 -3.79 -25.21 -31.03
C ALA A 467 -5.09 -24.37 -31.22
N VAL A 468 -5.04 -23.37 -32.10
CA VAL A 468 -6.23 -22.60 -32.52
C VAL A 468 -7.03 -23.34 -33.59
N ARG A 469 -6.37 -24.09 -34.50
CA ARG A 469 -7.03 -24.89 -35.55
C ARG A 469 -7.73 -26.15 -35.03
N THR A 470 -7.19 -26.78 -33.99
CA THR A 470 -7.75 -27.99 -33.37
C THR A 470 -8.98 -27.73 -32.50
N ALA A 471 -9.30 -26.47 -32.22
CA ALA A 471 -10.63 -26.03 -31.83
C ALA A 471 -11.36 -25.58 -33.10
N ASP A 472 -12.37 -26.30 -33.56
CA ASP A 472 -13.07 -26.10 -34.86
C ASP A 472 -13.24 -24.62 -35.28
N ILE A 473 -12.33 -24.13 -36.14
CA ILE A 473 -12.34 -22.79 -36.74
C ILE A 473 -12.04 -22.91 -38.23
N ALA A 474 -12.96 -22.43 -39.08
CA ALA A 474 -12.71 -22.17 -40.49
C ALA A 474 -11.96 -20.84 -40.67
N PRO A 475 -11.01 -20.73 -41.63
CA PRO A 475 -10.20 -19.53 -41.80
C PRO A 475 -10.97 -18.45 -42.58
N SER A 476 -10.97 -17.21 -42.09
CA SER A 476 -11.38 -16.06 -42.89
C SER A 476 -10.41 -14.88 -42.72
N ALA A 477 -9.91 -14.44 -43.88
CA ALA A 477 -9.30 -13.18 -44.28
C ALA A 477 -8.37 -12.43 -43.31
N ALA A 478 -7.13 -12.27 -43.78
CA ALA A 478 -6.04 -11.50 -43.20
C ALA A 478 -6.47 -10.09 -42.74
N VAL A 479 -6.28 -9.81 -41.45
CA VAL A 479 -6.26 -8.44 -40.91
C VAL A 479 -4.84 -7.89 -41.16
N ALA A 480 -4.77 -6.78 -41.90
CA ALA A 480 -3.52 -6.09 -42.18
C ALA A 480 -2.86 -5.57 -40.89
N PRO A 481 -1.52 -5.52 -40.79
CA PRO A 481 -0.84 -4.98 -39.62
C PRO A 481 -1.18 -3.50 -39.46
N VAL A 482 -1.65 -3.14 -38.26
CA VAL A 482 -1.82 -1.74 -37.84
C VAL A 482 -0.45 -1.07 -37.93
N SER A 483 -0.33 -0.10 -38.84
CA SER A 483 0.85 0.76 -38.94
C SER A 483 1.02 1.53 -37.63
N ALA A 484 2.24 1.54 -37.12
CA ALA A 484 2.63 2.36 -35.98
C ALA A 484 2.24 3.82 -36.27
N VAL A 485 1.35 4.37 -35.46
CA VAL A 485 1.06 5.80 -35.43
C VAL A 485 2.30 6.48 -34.86
N PRO A 486 2.96 7.41 -35.59
CA PRO A 486 4.02 8.20 -35.01
C PRO A 486 3.40 9.19 -34.01
N ALA A 487 3.83 9.13 -32.76
CA ALA A 487 3.55 10.15 -31.77
C ALA A 487 4.31 11.43 -32.15
N ALA A 488 3.66 12.35 -32.86
CA ALA A 488 4.16 13.71 -33.06
C ALA A 488 3.03 14.67 -33.44
N VAL A 489 2.51 15.42 -32.46
CA VAL A 489 2.11 16.85 -32.51
C VAL A 489 1.96 17.29 -31.03
N GLY A 490 2.54 18.37 -30.50
CA GLY A 490 3.46 19.36 -31.02
C GLY A 490 3.83 20.32 -29.87
N GLN A 491 5.14 20.48 -29.61
CA GLN A 491 5.69 21.71 -29.04
C GLN A 491 6.40 22.41 -30.19
N GLN A 492 5.89 23.58 -30.58
CA GLN A 492 6.60 24.48 -31.48
C GLN A 492 7.71 25.17 -30.68
N GLU A 493 8.96 24.80 -30.95
CA GLU A 493 10.09 25.72 -30.80
C GLU A 493 10.80 25.82 -32.16
N LEU A 494 10.78 27.04 -32.69
CA LEU A 494 11.51 27.50 -33.86
C LEU A 494 12.98 27.70 -33.46
N PHE A 495 13.90 26.83 -33.87
CA PHE A 495 15.28 27.22 -34.18
C PHE A 495 15.89 26.25 -35.21
N GLN A 496 16.19 26.77 -36.40
CA GLN A 496 17.06 26.12 -37.39
C GLN A 496 18.51 26.24 -36.92
N VAL A 497 19.28 25.16 -37.00
CA VAL A 497 20.74 25.20 -36.93
C VAL A 497 21.27 24.62 -38.24
N SER A 498 21.96 25.45 -39.01
CA SER A 498 22.75 25.02 -40.18
C SER A 498 24.15 24.61 -39.76
N GLU A 499 24.67 23.60 -40.44
CA GLU A 499 26.05 23.15 -40.40
C GLU A 499 26.99 24.27 -40.85
N HIS A 500 27.86 24.74 -39.95
CA HIS A 500 29.28 25.08 -40.14
C HIS A 500 29.74 25.97 -38.98
N GLY A 501 30.90 25.61 -38.43
CA GLY A 501 31.40 26.13 -37.16
C GLY A 501 31.86 27.59 -37.17
N THR A 502 31.97 28.07 -35.94
CA THR A 502 32.74 29.23 -35.47
C THR A 502 32.10 30.61 -35.68
N VAL A 503 31.99 31.39 -34.60
CA VAL A 503 32.60 32.74 -34.41
C VAL A 503 31.91 33.54 -33.27
N VAL A 504 32.76 33.92 -32.30
CA VAL A 504 32.90 35.22 -31.60
C VAL A 504 31.67 35.93 -31.01
N LEU A 505 31.70 36.14 -29.69
CA LEU A 505 30.87 37.11 -28.96
C LEU A 505 31.40 38.54 -29.19
N PRO A 506 30.55 39.53 -29.53
CA PRO A 506 30.90 40.94 -29.41
C PRO A 506 30.43 41.52 -28.07
N VAL A 507 31.29 42.40 -27.54
CA VAL A 507 31.13 43.23 -26.35
C VAL A 507 30.60 44.62 -26.76
N MET A 508 29.93 45.30 -25.81
CA MET A 508 29.62 46.75 -25.70
C MET A 508 28.29 47.20 -26.35
N SER A 509 27.44 48.05 -25.75
CA SER A 509 27.72 49.23 -24.91
C SER A 509 26.57 49.69 -23.96
N GLN A 510 26.99 50.12 -22.76
CA GLN A 510 26.58 51.30 -21.95
C GLN A 510 25.12 51.52 -21.44
N ALA A 511 24.96 51.34 -20.10
CA ALA A 511 24.64 52.30 -19.00
C ALA A 511 23.82 53.59 -19.28
N PRO A 512 23.14 54.25 -18.28
CA PRO A 512 23.38 54.30 -16.80
C PRO A 512 22.17 53.89 -15.92
N ALA A 513 22.30 53.33 -14.70
CA ALA A 513 22.86 53.79 -13.41
C ALA A 513 21.81 54.45 -12.48
N ASP A 514 22.02 54.22 -11.17
CA ASP A 514 21.28 54.64 -9.96
C ASP A 514 20.15 53.67 -9.52
N GLU A 515 20.06 53.17 -8.29
CA GLU A 515 20.68 53.52 -7.01
C GLU A 515 20.43 52.40 -5.96
N LEU A 516 21.36 52.22 -5.01
CA LEU A 516 21.22 51.59 -3.67
C LEU A 516 20.94 50.07 -3.62
N GLY A 517 21.74 49.20 -3.01
CA GLY A 517 22.72 49.36 -1.96
C GLY A 517 22.55 48.20 -0.95
N ILE A 518 23.67 47.67 -0.45
CA ILE A 518 23.81 46.83 0.77
C ILE A 518 23.88 45.30 0.57
N ALA A 519 25.11 44.87 0.31
CA ALA A 519 25.95 43.97 1.12
C ALA A 519 25.45 42.56 1.51
N SER A 520 26.10 41.56 0.89
CA SER A 520 26.26 40.20 1.40
C SER A 520 27.68 40.04 1.98
N PRO A 521 27.89 39.43 3.16
CA PRO A 521 29.23 39.04 3.57
C PRO A 521 29.60 37.64 3.09
N ALA A 522 30.86 37.55 2.69
CA ALA A 522 31.58 36.38 2.24
C ALA A 522 31.73 35.31 3.33
N LEU A 523 31.81 34.05 2.90
CA LEU A 523 32.48 32.97 3.64
C LEU A 523 33.45 32.26 2.70
N THR A 524 34.71 32.66 2.81
CA THR A 524 35.89 31.99 2.29
C THR A 524 36.20 30.72 3.10
N GLY A 525 36.34 29.61 2.37
CA GLY A 525 37.36 28.57 2.52
C GLY A 525 37.61 27.91 3.87
N TYR A 526 37.45 26.58 3.92
CA TYR A 526 38.45 25.73 4.58
C TYR A 526 38.58 24.37 3.87
N ALA A 527 39.84 24.00 3.71
CA ALA A 527 40.36 22.90 2.90
C ALA A 527 40.06 21.51 3.47
N ALA A 528 40.02 20.55 2.55
CA ALA A 528 40.07 19.12 2.81
C ALA A 528 41.33 18.74 3.60
N ARG A 529 41.14 17.93 4.65
CA ARG A 529 42.16 17.03 5.18
C ARG A 529 41.52 15.76 5.74
N ASP A 530 42.13 14.65 5.36
CA ASP A 530 41.81 13.29 5.73
C ASP A 530 41.67 13.09 7.24
N LEU A 531 40.64 12.34 7.62
CA LEU A 531 40.61 11.53 8.84
C LEU A 531 39.72 10.32 8.60
N PHE A 532 40.35 9.26 8.07
CA PHE A 532 39.88 7.89 8.28
C PHE A 532 39.92 7.59 9.78
N VAL A 533 38.75 7.57 10.41
CA VAL A 533 38.56 6.88 11.69
C VAL A 533 37.43 5.89 11.49
N THR A 534 37.81 4.62 11.43
CA THR A 534 36.93 3.47 11.53
C THR A 534 36.14 3.54 12.85
N LYS A 535 34.83 3.72 12.75
CA LYS A 535 33.88 3.40 13.82
C LYS A 535 33.00 2.24 13.37
N GLU A 536 33.60 1.06 13.31
CA GLU A 536 32.90 -0.16 13.74
C GLU A 536 32.58 -0.01 15.23
N THR A 537 31.44 -0.54 15.68
CA THR A 537 30.87 -0.49 17.04
C THR A 537 29.98 0.72 17.40
N ALA A 538 28.84 0.89 16.71
CA ALA A 538 27.65 1.55 17.29
C ALA A 538 26.31 1.23 16.58
N ALA A 539 26.19 0.09 15.88
CA ALA A 539 24.97 -0.28 15.18
C ALA A 539 24.57 -1.73 15.47
N LEU A 540 24.24 -2.03 16.72
CA LEU A 540 23.71 -3.34 17.12
C LEU A 540 22.84 -3.17 18.38
N ASP A 541 21.76 -2.39 18.28
CA ASP A 541 20.71 -2.43 19.32
C ASP A 541 19.29 -2.05 18.86
N ALA A 542 18.99 -2.15 17.56
CA ALA A 542 17.64 -1.84 17.06
C ALA A 542 17.15 -2.84 16.00
N ALA A 543 16.96 -4.09 16.41
CA ALA A 543 16.14 -5.05 15.67
C ALA A 543 15.05 -5.62 16.60
N LYS A 544 13.89 -4.96 16.69
CA LYS A 544 12.72 -5.52 17.38
C LYS A 544 11.91 -6.42 16.44
N PRO A 545 11.62 -7.68 16.80
CA PRO A 545 10.84 -8.59 15.98
C PRO A 545 9.34 -8.23 15.96
N ARG A 546 8.68 -8.50 14.82
CA ARG A 546 7.22 -8.41 14.63
C ARG A 546 6.52 -9.45 15.53
N ARG A 547 5.76 -9.01 16.53
CA ARG A 547 4.87 -9.89 17.34
C ARG A 547 3.57 -10.17 16.59
N HIS A 548 3.31 -11.45 16.29
CA HIS A 548 1.99 -11.95 15.91
C HIS A 548 1.12 -12.21 17.16
N ARG A 549 -0.15 -11.80 17.10
CA ARG A 549 -1.17 -11.89 18.16
C ARG A 549 -1.81 -13.30 18.19
N ARG A 550 -1.38 -14.11 19.16
CA ARG A 550 -2.18 -14.99 20.06
C ARG A 550 -1.17 -15.84 20.84
N SER A 551 -0.57 -15.24 21.85
CA SER A 551 0.19 -15.97 22.87
C SER A 551 -0.63 -15.94 24.15
N GLY A 552 -0.99 -17.12 24.67
CA GLY A 552 -1.15 -17.24 26.12
C GLY A 552 0.16 -16.82 26.82
N PRO A 553 0.16 -16.62 28.15
CA PRO A 553 1.35 -16.15 28.86
C PRO A 553 2.55 -17.03 28.48
N VAL A 554 3.53 -16.40 27.85
CA VAL A 554 4.89 -16.94 27.71
C VAL A 554 5.49 -16.82 29.11
N PRO A 555 6.08 -17.88 29.70
CA PRO A 555 6.67 -17.77 31.01
C PRO A 555 7.79 -16.72 30.98
N ASP A 556 7.69 -15.73 31.87
CA ASP A 556 8.65 -14.65 32.01
C ASP A 556 10.00 -15.22 32.44
N GLY A 557 10.90 -15.31 31.46
CA GLY A 557 12.29 -15.66 31.61
C GLY A 557 12.96 -15.32 30.28
N GLU A 558 13.44 -14.09 30.12
CA GLU A 558 14.39 -13.77 29.06
C GLU A 558 15.67 -14.58 29.32
N LEU A 559 15.72 -15.79 28.76
CA LEU A 559 16.94 -16.57 28.67
C LEU A 559 17.92 -15.77 27.82
N GLU A 560 18.90 -15.12 28.44
CA GLU A 560 20.03 -14.53 27.73
C GLU A 560 20.59 -15.57 26.76
N MET A 561 20.54 -15.26 25.47
CA MET A 561 21.03 -16.17 24.43
C MET A 561 22.54 -16.38 24.64
N PRO A 562 23.04 -17.62 24.82
CA PRO A 562 24.45 -17.89 25.03
C PRO A 562 25.33 -17.25 23.95
N ALA A 563 26.51 -16.76 24.30
CA ALA A 563 27.41 -16.02 23.39
C ALA A 563 27.70 -16.77 22.07
N ARG A 564 27.68 -18.11 22.11
CA ARG A 564 27.91 -18.99 20.95
C ARG A 564 26.75 -18.99 19.95
N GLU A 565 25.50 -18.96 20.42
CA GLU A 565 24.31 -18.87 19.58
C GLU A 565 24.19 -17.49 18.90
N ARG A 566 24.57 -16.44 19.63
CA ARG A 566 24.75 -15.08 19.08
C ARG A 566 25.79 -15.06 17.96
N ARG A 567 26.91 -15.76 18.14
CA ARG A 567 28.00 -15.79 17.15
C ARG A 567 27.57 -16.42 15.82
N LEU A 568 26.90 -17.57 15.82
CA LEU A 568 26.41 -18.17 14.57
C LEU A 568 25.37 -17.28 13.87
N ALA A 569 24.42 -16.73 14.63
CA ALA A 569 23.39 -15.85 14.08
C ALA A 569 24.00 -14.60 13.42
N MET A 570 25.03 -14.00 14.02
CA MET A 570 25.77 -12.87 13.45
C MET A 570 26.52 -13.26 12.17
N LEU A 571 27.19 -14.42 12.16
CA LEU A 571 27.88 -14.93 10.96
C LEU A 571 26.89 -15.10 9.78
N LEU A 572 25.78 -15.79 10.01
CA LEU A 572 24.73 -15.97 8.99
C LEU A 572 24.13 -14.64 8.53
N GLY A 573 23.96 -13.68 9.44
CA GLY A 573 23.51 -12.32 9.14
C GLY A 573 24.46 -11.57 8.21
N ALA A 574 25.75 -11.55 8.54
CA ALA A 574 26.79 -10.92 7.72
C ALA A 574 26.86 -11.52 6.30
N TRP A 575 26.66 -12.83 6.18
CA TRP A 575 26.69 -13.55 4.90
C TRP A 575 25.51 -13.21 4.00
N ALA A 576 24.34 -12.92 4.57
CA ALA A 576 23.16 -12.53 3.79
C ALA A 576 23.29 -11.15 3.12
N HIS A 577 24.22 -10.31 3.58
CA HIS A 577 24.37 -8.92 3.14
C HIS A 577 25.60 -8.67 2.24
N THR A 578 26.43 -9.68 2.01
CA THR A 578 27.65 -9.56 1.19
C THR A 578 27.51 -10.29 -0.15
N SER A 579 27.68 -9.57 -1.25
CA SER A 579 27.54 -10.10 -2.62
C SER A 579 28.50 -11.27 -2.92
N ARG A 580 29.69 -11.28 -2.30
CA ARG A 580 30.69 -12.36 -2.40
C ARG A 580 30.22 -13.72 -1.85
N MET A 581 29.18 -13.78 -1.00
CA MET A 581 28.78 -15.01 -0.30
C MET A 581 27.62 -15.77 -0.94
N SER A 582 27.15 -15.31 -2.10
CA SER A 582 26.08 -15.98 -2.87
C SER A 582 26.48 -17.36 -3.42
N ALA A 583 27.78 -17.63 -3.58
CA ALA A 583 28.29 -18.97 -3.93
C ALA A 583 28.23 -19.91 -2.72
N THR A 584 28.78 -19.48 -1.58
CA THR A 584 28.79 -20.23 -0.31
C THR A 584 27.38 -20.62 0.16
N LEU A 585 26.40 -19.72 0.05
CA LEU A 585 25.00 -20.05 0.38
C LEU A 585 24.37 -21.02 -0.64
N ARG A 586 24.78 -21.00 -1.91
CA ARG A 586 24.30 -22.01 -2.87
C ARG A 586 24.85 -23.39 -2.54
N ASP A 587 26.12 -23.48 -2.20
CA ASP A 587 26.79 -24.74 -1.86
C ASP A 587 26.21 -25.34 -0.58
N LEU A 588 25.98 -24.52 0.45
CA LEU A 588 25.34 -24.96 1.70
C LEU A 588 23.88 -25.41 1.51
N ALA A 589 23.11 -24.75 0.64
CA ALA A 589 21.75 -25.19 0.35
C ALA A 589 21.71 -26.55 -0.38
N PHE A 590 22.75 -26.86 -1.17
CA PHE A 590 22.89 -28.15 -1.86
C PHE A 590 23.36 -29.26 -0.91
N TRP A 591 24.20 -28.92 0.07
CA TRP A 591 24.68 -29.85 1.11
C TRP A 591 23.55 -30.57 1.87
N LEU A 592 22.37 -29.94 2.06
CA LEU A 592 21.22 -30.61 2.69
C LEU A 592 20.74 -31.87 1.94
N ALA A 593 20.97 -31.94 0.63
CA ALA A 593 20.59 -33.09 -0.20
C ALA A 593 21.69 -34.17 -0.25
N LEU A 594 22.96 -33.75 -0.17
CA LEU A 594 24.14 -34.62 -0.22
C LEU A 594 25.17 -34.09 0.79
N PRO A 595 25.11 -34.55 2.06
CA PRO A 595 25.99 -34.04 3.10
C PRO A 595 27.41 -34.58 2.93
N ASP A 596 28.26 -33.77 2.31
CA ASP A 596 29.69 -34.01 2.16
C ASP A 596 30.45 -33.15 3.19
N PRO A 597 31.23 -33.75 4.12
CA PRO A 597 31.98 -33.00 5.13
C PRO A 597 33.13 -32.18 4.54
N ASP A 598 33.55 -32.42 3.30
CA ASP A 598 34.69 -31.77 2.67
C ASP A 598 34.33 -30.52 1.85
N ILE A 599 33.06 -30.11 1.83
CA ILE A 599 32.66 -28.86 1.18
C ILE A 599 33.32 -27.67 1.93
N PRO A 600 34.12 -26.82 1.27
CA PRO A 600 34.81 -25.69 1.91
C PRO A 600 33.85 -24.74 2.64
N ALA A 601 32.62 -24.60 2.14
CA ALA A 601 31.57 -23.80 2.77
C ALA A 601 31.13 -24.33 4.15
N CYS A 602 31.18 -25.64 4.39
CA CYS A 602 30.87 -26.23 5.69
C CYS A 602 31.95 -25.89 6.71
N ARG A 603 33.24 -26.03 6.34
CA ARG A 603 34.38 -25.68 7.21
C ARG A 603 34.30 -24.23 7.69
N LEU A 604 34.00 -23.29 6.80
CA LEU A 604 33.81 -21.87 7.15
C LEU A 604 32.74 -21.63 8.24
N VAL A 605 31.71 -22.48 8.32
CA VAL A 605 30.65 -22.39 9.35
C VAL A 605 31.05 -23.13 10.62
N THR A 606 31.74 -24.26 10.50
CA THR A 606 32.03 -25.17 11.61
C THR A 606 33.31 -24.83 12.37
N ASP A 607 34.32 -24.26 11.72
CA ASP A 607 35.63 -23.92 12.31
C ASP A 607 35.54 -23.10 13.61
N PRO A 608 34.58 -22.16 13.79
CA PRO A 608 34.44 -21.42 15.05
C PRO A 608 33.87 -22.23 16.23
N PHE A 609 33.45 -23.48 16.01
CA PHE A 609 32.74 -24.30 17.00
C PHE A 609 33.49 -25.60 17.33
N PRO A 610 33.29 -26.18 18.52
CA PRO A 610 33.81 -27.51 18.87
C PRO A 610 33.29 -28.62 17.93
N ALA A 611 34.07 -29.69 17.77
CA ALA A 611 33.78 -30.78 16.83
C ALA A 611 32.40 -31.42 17.06
N GLU A 612 31.99 -31.57 18.31
CA GLU A 612 30.67 -32.10 18.70
C GLU A 612 29.50 -31.21 18.25
N GLN A 613 29.75 -29.95 17.87
CA GLN A 613 28.73 -29.02 17.38
C GLN A 613 28.77 -28.81 15.86
N HIS A 614 29.72 -29.44 15.16
CA HIS A 614 29.90 -29.23 13.72
C HIS A 614 28.66 -29.60 12.93
N ASP A 615 27.99 -30.71 13.27
CA ASP A 615 26.77 -31.12 12.57
C ASP A 615 25.61 -30.13 12.80
N ALA A 616 25.46 -29.64 14.03
CA ALA A 616 24.46 -28.63 14.37
C ALA A 616 24.70 -27.31 13.62
N ALA A 617 25.96 -26.85 13.56
CA ALA A 617 26.36 -25.63 12.87
C ALA A 617 26.14 -25.75 11.35
N ALA A 618 26.63 -26.82 10.74
CA ALA A 618 26.47 -27.09 9.31
C ALA A 618 24.99 -27.22 8.92
N THR A 619 24.21 -28.01 9.67
CA THR A 619 22.77 -28.19 9.43
C THR A 619 22.02 -26.85 9.55
N THR A 620 22.33 -26.03 10.56
CA THR A 620 21.67 -24.72 10.74
C THR A 620 21.99 -23.77 9.60
N ALA A 621 23.25 -23.68 9.17
CA ALA A 621 23.65 -22.80 8.06
C ALA A 621 23.06 -23.27 6.72
N ALA A 622 22.98 -24.57 6.50
CA ALA A 622 22.38 -25.16 5.32
C ALA A 622 20.86 -24.88 5.25
N LEU A 623 20.16 -24.97 6.38
CA LEU A 623 18.75 -24.59 6.49
C LEU A 623 18.53 -23.07 6.31
N PHE A 624 19.43 -22.24 6.83
CA PHE A 624 19.43 -20.80 6.59
C PHE A 624 19.57 -20.48 5.09
N ALA A 625 20.54 -21.11 4.43
CA ALA A 625 20.76 -20.94 3.02
C ALA A 625 19.54 -21.37 2.17
N LEU A 626 18.93 -22.51 2.53
CA LEU A 626 17.69 -22.98 1.91
C LEU A 626 16.56 -21.96 2.08
N HIS A 627 16.38 -21.40 3.28
CA HIS A 627 15.38 -20.35 3.54
C HIS A 627 15.59 -19.13 2.66
N ARG A 628 16.81 -18.61 2.58
CA ARG A 628 17.16 -17.44 1.76
C ARG A 628 16.96 -17.69 0.27
N ARG A 629 17.19 -18.92 -0.21
CA ARG A 629 16.92 -19.31 -1.60
C ARG A 629 15.43 -19.23 -1.92
N HIS A 630 14.56 -19.65 -1.01
CA HIS A 630 13.11 -19.65 -1.21
C HIS A 630 12.47 -18.28 -0.96
N ASN A 631 12.99 -17.47 -0.04
CA ASN A 631 12.45 -16.14 0.22
C ASN A 631 13.53 -15.13 0.62
N ARG A 632 14.10 -14.43 -0.37
CA ARG A 632 15.09 -13.36 -0.15
C ARG A 632 14.52 -12.14 0.59
N SER A 633 13.21 -11.95 0.57
CA SER A 633 12.52 -10.83 1.23
C SER A 633 12.14 -11.10 2.68
N ALA A 634 12.19 -12.36 3.13
CA ALA A 634 11.94 -12.70 4.52
C ALA A 634 13.03 -12.11 5.43
N PRO A 635 12.69 -11.75 6.69
CA PRO A 635 13.68 -11.26 7.66
C PRO A 635 14.84 -12.25 7.80
N VAL A 636 16.06 -11.73 7.86
CA VAL A 636 17.27 -12.55 8.05
C VAL A 636 17.27 -13.21 9.42
N HIS A 637 16.74 -12.50 10.42
CA HIS A 637 16.62 -12.99 11.80
C HIS A 637 15.14 -13.11 12.19
N GLY A 638 14.71 -14.32 12.50
CA GLY A 638 13.47 -14.58 13.20
C GLY A 638 13.68 -14.63 14.70
N SER A 639 12.61 -14.42 15.47
CA SER A 639 12.62 -14.58 16.94
C SER A 639 11.81 -15.79 17.41
N VAL A 640 11.50 -16.70 16.49
CA VAL A 640 10.55 -17.78 16.72
C VAL A 640 11.23 -19.16 16.67
N PRO A 641 11.07 -20.02 17.69
CA PRO A 641 11.52 -21.40 17.62
C PRO A 641 10.83 -22.18 16.48
N VAL A 642 11.55 -23.11 15.84
CA VAL A 642 11.01 -23.92 14.72
C VAL A 642 9.68 -24.62 15.07
N PRO A 643 9.51 -25.26 16.24
CA PRO A 643 8.22 -25.87 16.61
C PRO A 643 7.07 -24.87 16.66
N TRP A 644 7.32 -23.63 17.12
CA TRP A 644 6.29 -22.60 17.17
C TRP A 644 5.94 -22.10 15.75
N LEU A 645 6.92 -21.99 14.85
CA LEU A 645 6.67 -21.70 13.43
C LEU A 645 5.81 -22.79 12.78
N MET A 646 6.15 -24.06 12.97
CA MET A 646 5.37 -25.17 12.41
C MET A 646 3.90 -25.09 12.85
N ARG A 647 3.67 -24.77 14.12
CA ARG A 647 2.33 -24.55 14.68
C ARG A 647 1.63 -23.33 14.06
N GLN A 648 2.34 -22.23 13.81
CA GLN A 648 1.73 -21.04 13.21
C GLN A 648 1.33 -21.24 11.74
N VAL A 649 2.15 -21.98 10.98
CA VAL A 649 1.93 -22.14 9.54
C VAL A 649 0.79 -23.12 9.26
N HIS A 650 0.73 -24.25 9.98
CA HIS A 650 -0.24 -25.33 9.68
C HIS A 650 -1.25 -25.59 10.80
N GLY A 651 -0.98 -25.15 12.03
CA GLY A 651 -1.79 -25.45 13.21
C GLY A 651 -1.54 -26.85 13.77
N PRO A 652 -1.79 -27.08 15.08
CA PRO A 652 -1.58 -28.39 15.73
C PRO A 652 -2.57 -29.47 15.26
N ALA A 653 -3.63 -29.09 14.53
CA ALA A 653 -4.61 -30.02 13.96
C ALA A 653 -4.14 -30.65 12.63
N HIS A 654 -3.06 -30.14 12.02
CA HIS A 654 -2.56 -30.64 10.74
C HIS A 654 -1.77 -31.95 10.92
N ARG A 655 -2.39 -33.07 10.52
CA ARG A 655 -1.85 -34.43 10.75
C ARG A 655 -0.41 -34.60 10.25
N ALA A 656 -0.08 -34.08 9.07
CA ALA A 656 1.27 -34.24 8.50
C ALA A 656 2.34 -33.44 9.26
N THR A 657 2.01 -32.27 9.78
CA THR A 657 2.95 -31.43 10.55
C THR A 657 3.17 -32.01 11.95
N THR A 658 2.10 -32.54 12.54
CA THR A 658 2.17 -33.26 13.81
C THR A 658 2.99 -34.55 13.66
N ALA A 659 2.77 -35.34 12.60
CA ALA A 659 3.59 -36.51 12.31
C ALA A 659 5.06 -36.15 12.09
N ALA A 660 5.35 -35.08 11.34
CA ALA A 660 6.72 -34.60 11.13
C ALA A 660 7.41 -34.21 12.44
N LEU A 661 6.71 -33.51 13.35
CA LEU A 661 7.28 -33.20 14.66
C LEU A 661 7.55 -34.45 15.48
N VAL A 662 6.61 -35.40 15.51
CA VAL A 662 6.78 -36.67 16.24
C VAL A 662 8.00 -37.42 15.72
N THR A 663 8.15 -37.51 14.41
CA THR A 663 9.32 -38.14 13.78
C THR A 663 10.60 -37.38 14.13
N MET A 664 10.60 -36.04 14.10
CA MET A 664 11.77 -35.24 14.50
C MET A 664 12.14 -35.51 15.96
N VAL A 665 11.21 -35.36 16.90
CA VAL A 665 11.44 -35.56 18.35
C VAL A 665 11.95 -36.98 18.67
N ARG A 666 11.53 -37.99 17.91
CA ARG A 666 11.99 -39.38 18.05
C ARG A 666 13.29 -39.69 17.30
N SER A 667 13.78 -38.78 16.46
CA SER A 667 14.98 -39.01 15.67
C SER A 667 16.21 -39.00 16.58
N PRO A 668 17.06 -40.05 16.52
CA PRO A 668 18.23 -40.16 17.39
C PRO A 668 19.38 -39.23 16.96
N THR A 669 19.36 -38.73 15.73
CA THR A 669 20.45 -37.91 15.16
C THR A 669 19.91 -36.70 14.40
N ILE A 670 20.73 -35.63 14.32
CA ILE A 670 20.44 -34.45 13.51
C ILE A 670 20.27 -34.82 12.04
N ALA A 671 21.13 -35.72 11.53
CA ALA A 671 21.09 -36.23 10.16
C ALA A 671 19.71 -36.77 9.76
N ALA A 672 19.08 -37.56 10.62
CA ALA A 672 17.74 -38.12 10.37
C ALA A 672 16.64 -37.05 10.30
N MET A 673 16.82 -35.90 10.97
CA MET A 673 15.86 -34.80 10.96
C MET A 673 15.98 -33.85 9.77
N ARG A 674 17.14 -33.79 9.09
CA ARG A 674 17.43 -32.78 8.07
C ARG A 674 16.35 -32.67 6.99
N PRO A 675 15.80 -33.77 6.42
CA PRO A 675 14.77 -33.67 5.38
C PRO A 675 13.47 -33.02 5.90
N LEU A 676 13.08 -33.35 7.13
CA LEU A 676 11.89 -32.81 7.78
C LEU A 676 12.08 -31.33 8.12
N LEU A 677 13.21 -30.97 8.72
CA LEU A 677 13.57 -29.56 8.98
C LEU A 677 13.59 -28.75 7.68
N ALA A 678 14.20 -29.27 6.62
CA ALA A 678 14.24 -28.61 5.32
C ALA A 678 12.83 -28.36 4.75
N ALA A 679 11.92 -29.33 4.89
CA ALA A 679 10.52 -29.15 4.47
C ALA A 679 9.81 -28.05 5.28
N GLN A 680 10.00 -28.02 6.61
CA GLN A 680 9.39 -27.01 7.46
C GLN A 680 9.96 -25.61 7.21
N ILE A 681 11.28 -25.50 6.99
CA ILE A 681 11.94 -24.23 6.69
C ILE A 681 11.50 -23.68 5.32
N ARG A 682 11.32 -24.54 4.30
CA ARG A 682 10.70 -24.12 3.02
C ARG A 682 9.29 -23.60 3.22
N SER A 683 8.49 -24.29 4.02
CA SER A 683 7.12 -23.88 4.32
C SER A 683 7.08 -22.52 5.05
N ALA A 684 7.96 -22.31 6.03
CA ALA A 684 8.10 -21.03 6.74
C ALA A 684 8.56 -19.90 5.79
N ALA A 685 9.53 -20.18 4.92
CA ALA A 685 9.99 -19.22 3.92
C ALA A 685 8.85 -18.78 2.97
N ASN A 686 8.06 -19.74 2.48
CA ASN A 686 6.89 -19.46 1.62
C ASN A 686 5.82 -18.64 2.35
N ALA A 687 5.69 -18.82 3.67
CA ALA A 687 4.80 -18.02 4.53
C ALA A 687 5.39 -16.65 4.93
N GLY A 688 6.59 -16.30 4.47
CA GLY A 688 7.26 -15.03 4.81
C GLY A 688 7.80 -14.95 6.24
N ALA A 689 7.94 -16.09 6.91
CA ALA A 689 8.42 -16.21 8.28
C ALA A 689 9.86 -16.75 8.32
N ALA A 690 10.62 -16.41 9.36
CA ALA A 690 11.98 -16.90 9.60
C ALA A 690 12.10 -17.43 11.03
N PRO A 691 12.86 -18.52 11.27
CA PRO A 691 13.14 -19.03 12.62
C PRO A 691 14.20 -18.20 13.34
N SER A 692 14.28 -18.39 14.66
CA SER A 692 15.46 -18.03 15.45
C SER A 692 16.59 -19.02 15.14
N TRP A 693 17.52 -18.61 14.27
CA TRP A 693 18.64 -19.45 13.84
C TRP A 693 19.60 -19.79 14.98
N GLY A 694 19.84 -18.85 15.90
CA GLY A 694 20.66 -19.10 17.10
C GLY A 694 20.04 -20.15 18.00
N GLN A 695 18.74 -20.05 18.24
CA GLN A 695 18.02 -21.04 19.04
C GLN A 695 17.97 -22.41 18.34
N LEU A 696 17.74 -22.46 17.02
CA LEU A 696 17.77 -23.73 16.27
C LEU A 696 19.14 -24.40 16.39
N PHE A 697 20.23 -23.64 16.28
CA PHE A 697 21.57 -24.17 16.50
C PHE A 697 21.75 -24.70 17.93
N GLY A 698 21.35 -23.94 18.94
CA GLY A 698 21.40 -24.37 20.34
C GLY A 698 20.60 -25.65 20.60
N ASP A 699 19.41 -25.75 20.01
CA ASP A 699 18.56 -26.94 20.06
C ASP A 699 19.26 -28.17 19.42
N LEU A 700 19.80 -28.01 18.21
CA LEU A 700 20.48 -29.09 17.50
C LEU A 700 21.77 -29.53 18.21
N ALA A 701 22.54 -28.58 18.75
CA ALA A 701 23.79 -28.87 19.47
C ALA A 701 23.57 -29.66 20.77
N HIS A 702 22.35 -29.65 21.33
CA HIS A 702 21.98 -30.40 22.54
C HIS A 702 20.87 -31.44 22.25
N TRP A 703 20.74 -31.87 21.00
CA TRP A 703 19.62 -32.73 20.56
C TRP A 703 19.60 -34.10 21.26
N ASP A 704 20.75 -34.58 21.72
CA ASP A 704 20.89 -35.82 22.46
C ASP A 704 20.27 -35.74 23.87
N GLY A 705 20.03 -34.53 24.38
CA GLY A 705 19.39 -34.30 25.66
C GLY A 705 17.85 -34.40 25.59
N PRO A 706 17.19 -35.09 26.55
CA PRO A 706 15.72 -35.19 26.58
C PRO A 706 15.03 -33.82 26.76
N ALA A 707 15.71 -32.86 27.40
CA ALA A 707 15.18 -31.53 27.67
C ALA A 707 14.83 -30.74 26.39
N VAL A 708 15.63 -30.86 25.32
CA VAL A 708 15.35 -30.16 24.05
C VAL A 708 14.12 -30.76 23.37
N ARG A 709 14.05 -32.10 23.35
CA ARG A 709 12.94 -32.87 22.76
C ARG A 709 11.62 -32.58 23.46
N GLU A 710 11.66 -32.51 24.79
CA GLU A 710 10.51 -32.12 25.61
C GLU A 710 10.10 -30.66 25.33
N ARG A 711 11.05 -29.73 25.30
CA ARG A 711 10.80 -28.32 24.97
C ARG A 711 10.15 -28.16 23.58
N TRP A 712 10.63 -28.88 22.56
CA TRP A 712 10.05 -28.84 21.22
C TRP A 712 8.61 -29.33 21.20
N THR A 713 8.33 -30.39 21.95
CA THR A 713 6.99 -30.94 22.14
C THR A 713 6.06 -29.92 22.81
N GLN A 714 6.51 -29.31 23.92
CA GLN A 714 5.74 -28.30 24.64
C GLN A 714 5.46 -27.04 23.79
N LEU A 715 6.45 -26.55 23.03
CA LEU A 715 6.29 -25.38 22.17
C LEU A 715 5.26 -25.61 21.05
N TYR A 716 5.20 -26.82 20.50
CA TYR A 716 4.24 -27.15 19.44
C TYR A 716 2.83 -27.40 19.97
N PHE A 717 2.66 -28.25 20.99
CA PHE A 717 1.33 -28.62 21.50
C PHE A 717 0.73 -27.56 22.46
N GLY A 718 1.56 -26.70 23.06
CA GLY A 718 1.12 -25.72 24.05
C GLY A 718 0.55 -26.35 25.32
N ARG A 719 -0.44 -25.70 25.96
CA ARG A 719 -1.15 -26.22 27.15
C ARG A 719 -2.09 -27.40 26.89
N ARG A 720 -2.22 -27.89 25.65
CA ARG A 720 -2.99 -29.11 25.36
C ARG A 720 -2.20 -30.32 25.83
N SER A 721 -2.90 -31.34 26.34
CA SER A 721 -2.27 -32.60 26.75
C SER A 721 -1.44 -33.17 25.61
N VAL A 722 -0.13 -33.30 25.85
CA VAL A 722 0.78 -34.06 24.98
C VAL A 722 0.18 -35.45 24.83
N PRO A 723 -0.04 -35.97 23.61
CA PRO A 723 -0.52 -37.33 23.42
C PRO A 723 0.32 -38.30 24.26
N ARG A 724 -0.30 -39.14 25.09
CA ARG A 724 0.41 -39.97 26.11
C ARG A 724 1.57 -40.79 25.53
N HIS A 725 1.45 -41.25 24.28
CA HIS A 725 2.48 -41.99 23.54
C HIS A 725 3.71 -41.14 23.11
N LEU A 726 3.74 -39.84 23.44
CA LEU A 726 4.83 -38.91 23.15
C LEU A 726 5.54 -38.39 24.41
N SER A 727 5.08 -38.78 25.61
CA SER A 727 5.78 -38.44 26.86
C SER A 727 7.02 -39.31 26.99
N ALA A 728 8.20 -38.69 27.09
CA ALA A 728 9.49 -39.39 27.24
C ALA A 728 9.62 -40.19 28.55
N THR A 729 8.62 -40.13 29.42
CA THR A 729 8.57 -40.80 30.73
C THR A 729 7.92 -42.18 30.73
N ASP A 730 7.46 -42.70 29.59
CA ASP A 730 6.87 -44.05 29.55
C ASP A 730 7.99 -45.11 29.37
N SER A 731 8.66 -45.45 30.47
CA SER A 731 9.70 -46.49 30.55
C SER A 731 9.10 -47.91 30.63
N ARG A 732 8.01 -48.20 29.91
CA ARG A 732 7.34 -49.51 29.95
C ARG A 732 7.80 -50.52 28.89
N ASP A 733 8.73 -50.15 28.01
CA ASP A 733 9.30 -51.07 27.01
C ASP A 733 10.68 -51.67 27.42
N GLN A 734 11.01 -51.70 28.73
CA GLN A 734 12.24 -52.33 29.26
C GLN A 734 12.00 -53.45 30.29
N GLU A 735 10.81 -54.03 30.37
CA GLU A 735 10.65 -55.35 31.02
C GLU A 735 10.78 -56.46 29.96
N ALA A 736 12.00 -56.98 29.83
CA ALA A 736 12.23 -58.27 29.20
C ALA A 736 11.56 -59.38 30.04
N PRO A 737 10.96 -60.41 29.44
CA PRO A 737 10.49 -61.55 30.19
C PRO A 737 11.70 -62.33 30.73
N THR A 738 11.86 -62.37 32.04
CA THR A 738 12.75 -63.31 32.73
C THR A 738 12.24 -64.74 32.47
N PRO A 739 13.13 -65.72 32.21
CA PRO A 739 12.76 -67.08 31.83
C PRO A 739 11.94 -67.85 32.86
#